data_AF-A0A4S4NNH0-F1
#
_entry.id   AF-A0A4S4NNH0-F1
#
_cell.length_a   1.000
_cell.length_b   1.000
_cell.length_c   1.000
_cell.angle_alpha   90.00
_cell.angle_beta   90.00
_cell.angle_gamma   90.00
#
_symmetry.space_group_name_H-M   'P 1'
#
loop_
_entity.id
_entity.type
_entity.pdbx_description
1 polymer ?
#
loop_
_entity_poly.entity_id
_entity_poly.type
_entity_poly.pdbx_seq_one_letter_code
_entity_poly.pdbx_strand_id
1 'polypeptide(L)'
;MNLRYPALFWLLLCTCAWRPVMGQTDESEWTIDDVIHTASMSNVEFSPDGKMVLWSKSRAAKDKKKDKFVRDLYLTRLNDRTKDGFRTVRLTTGDDSDHSALFSRDGEEIYFLSGRDGGKKLWKMSVYGGEPQEVKEFKNGISNLEWLNDSTLVYLSNEGKSLQEQELEEIKDDVVVVEDTSTWKAERLYTFSLKDKESRRLTENDKPVEGYAVSFDGKYLAYVLAGSPHQGADAQPKSAYYLMDVAGKTQRRILEGLQTPRELAFTRDGNGLYFTAELSSDPIWNGAGIGELYYLPIEGNYRKVELDWENGVGGIHVVGNDVVADLSNRATMREAFYPRGGKGQEIKLDSLKDHVNFLAFSEDGKQVVLEHSTASKLPRYYVAEFAGTKIANVREIVALNEKLRKKDIARSEVIEWKGYQGEMVSGILYYPEDYQPGRQYPLMLSIHGGPSSMDLDRWSERWSTYPQILSQRGAFVLKPNYHGSANHGLAYVESIKENYYEPEMEDITAGIDKLIEEGKVHPDSIGSMGWSNGAILTTMLTVRYPERFKVACPGAGDVNWTSDFGTCQFGVSFDQSYFGGAPWDDTNGKNYNEAYLIKSPLFDMEKVRTPTIIFHGSEDRAVPRDQGWEYYRALQQIAQAPVRFLWFPGQPHGLQKITHQKRKMEEELAWIDTYLFGKERKDNPALKDDSPLAQMLTKDTVARHGTLYGVFTDGVLLPEMVSLGDDTISIARFELTNAQYAAFQPEFVIPDGAANDPVVLSREDAQSYLQWLSGKLGDPARFPSRKEAKSLQEKAHDSGAKENTLNYWAGYDITRDEVDDLRKKVDELTTSLVKPVGTFAPVKISGRMIYDIGGNLAEYAEDGQYGYSAYDFVDPASEAAPENDKHVGLRVVSEPVK
;
A
#
# COMPACT_ATOMS: atom_id res chain seq x y z
N MET A 1 -21.73 51.67 53.43
CA MET A 1 -21.51 51.52 54.89
C MET A 1 -20.90 50.15 55.12
N ASN A 2 -19.59 50.11 55.40
CA ASN A 2 -18.85 49.21 56.30
C ASN A 2 -19.53 47.87 56.72
N LEU A 3 -18.89 46.69 56.81
CA LEU A 3 -17.52 46.19 56.58
C LEU A 3 -17.52 44.72 57.10
N ARG A 4 -16.58 43.88 56.60
CA ARG A 4 -15.94 42.68 57.24
C ARG A 4 -16.31 41.25 56.78
N TYR A 5 -15.39 40.71 55.98
CA TYR A 5 -14.86 39.32 55.93
C TYR A 5 -14.16 38.91 57.25
N PRO A 6 -13.95 37.61 57.59
CA PRO A 6 -12.91 36.70 57.00
C PRO A 6 -13.40 35.26 56.70
N ALA A 7 -13.07 34.65 55.55
CA ALA A 7 -11.91 33.80 55.23
C ALA A 7 -11.91 32.39 55.84
N LEU A 8 -12.02 31.34 55.00
CA LEU A 8 -11.26 30.09 55.15
C LEU A 8 -11.17 29.32 53.82
N PHE A 9 -9.96 28.80 53.57
CA PHE A 9 -9.40 28.17 52.39
C PHE A 9 -10.09 26.85 51.95
N TRP A 10 -10.19 26.63 50.64
CA TRP A 10 -10.15 25.28 50.04
C TRP A 10 -9.18 25.28 48.85
N LEU A 11 -8.04 24.60 49.04
CA LEU A 11 -7.13 24.19 47.97
C LEU A 11 -7.79 23.02 47.22
N LEU A 12 -8.11 23.22 45.94
CA LEU A 12 -8.37 22.13 44.99
C LEU A 12 -7.07 21.85 44.25
N LEU A 13 -6.33 20.85 44.73
CA LEU A 13 -5.21 20.24 44.01
C LEU A 13 -5.78 19.38 42.88
N CYS A 14 -5.80 19.91 41.66
CA CYS A 14 -5.93 19.12 40.45
C CYS A 14 -4.61 18.38 40.18
N THR A 15 -4.48 17.15 40.66
CA THR A 15 -3.39 16.25 40.24
C THR A 15 -3.73 15.67 38.87
N CYS A 16 -3.13 16.23 37.82
CA CYS A 16 -3.04 15.63 36.50
C CYS A 16 -2.27 14.31 36.60
N ALA A 17 -2.97 13.18 36.51
CA ALA A 17 -2.33 11.88 36.33
C ALA A 17 -2.00 11.69 34.84
N TRP A 18 -0.74 11.92 34.49
CA TRP A 18 -0.14 11.42 33.25
C TRP A 18 -0.27 9.89 33.21
N ARG A 19 -1.00 9.35 32.22
CA ARG A 19 -0.94 7.93 31.87
C ARG A 19 0.07 7.74 30.73
N PRO A 20 1.12 6.93 30.91
CA PRO A 20 1.93 6.47 29.79
C PRO A 20 1.18 5.33 29.09
N VAL A 21 0.84 5.53 27.82
CA VAL A 21 0.27 4.50 26.93
C VAL A 21 1.39 3.62 26.40
N MET A 22 1.29 2.30 26.55
CA MET A 22 1.99 1.33 25.69
C MET A 22 1.15 0.06 25.50
N GLY A 23 0.42 -0.01 24.38
CA GLY A 23 0.70 -0.95 23.29
C GLY A 23 0.18 -2.39 23.38
N GLN A 24 -1.14 -2.59 23.42
CA GLN A 24 -1.75 -3.60 22.54
C GLN A 24 -1.83 -2.97 21.15
N THR A 25 -1.45 -3.68 20.09
CA THR A 25 -1.79 -3.25 18.73
C THR A 25 -3.30 -3.41 18.61
N ASP A 26 -4.00 -2.30 18.72
CA ASP A 26 -5.44 -2.24 18.50
C ASP A 26 -5.75 -2.81 17.11
N GLU A 27 -6.65 -3.78 17.02
CA GLU A 27 -7.04 -4.35 15.72
C GLU A 27 -7.65 -3.28 14.81
N SER A 28 -8.12 -2.14 15.35
CA SER A 28 -8.64 -1.01 14.58
C SER A 28 -7.56 -0.10 13.96
N GLU A 29 -6.33 -0.11 14.48
CA GLU A 29 -5.26 0.77 14.01
C GLU A 29 -4.71 0.34 12.65
N TRP A 30 -4.54 1.28 11.73
CA TRP A 30 -3.87 1.09 10.45
C TRP A 30 -2.38 0.84 10.59
N THR A 31 -1.89 -0.11 9.79
CA THR A 31 -0.47 -0.42 9.64
C THR A 31 0.01 -0.19 8.22
N ILE A 32 1.33 -0.04 8.03
CA ILE A 32 1.94 0.04 6.70
C ILE A 32 1.58 -1.19 5.84
N ASP A 33 1.53 -2.37 6.46
CA ASP A 33 1.20 -3.62 5.75
C ASP A 33 -0.28 -3.66 5.32
N ASP A 34 -1.18 -2.94 6.01
CA ASP A 34 -2.58 -2.79 5.58
C ASP A 34 -2.70 -1.95 4.30
N VAL A 35 -1.90 -0.88 4.19
CA VAL A 35 -1.83 -0.04 2.99
C VAL A 35 -1.22 -0.82 1.82
N ILE A 36 -0.01 -1.37 1.99
CA ILE A 36 0.75 -2.04 0.93
C ILE A 36 0.03 -3.27 0.39
N HIS A 37 -0.69 -4.01 1.24
CA HIS A 37 -1.37 -5.24 0.85
C HIS A 37 -2.88 -5.07 0.57
N THR A 38 -3.34 -3.84 0.35
CA THR A 38 -4.69 -3.59 -0.17
C THR A 38 -4.83 -4.23 -1.56
N ALA A 39 -5.82 -5.11 -1.71
CA ALA A 39 -6.09 -5.82 -2.97
C ALA A 39 -7.19 -5.12 -3.77
N SER A 40 -7.10 -5.19 -5.09
CA SER A 40 -8.13 -4.73 -6.02
C SER A 40 -8.45 -5.81 -7.06
N MET A 41 -9.62 -5.69 -7.67
CA MET A 41 -10.03 -6.44 -8.86
C MET A 41 -9.58 -5.66 -10.12
N SER A 42 -8.97 -6.34 -11.07
CA SER A 42 -8.59 -5.77 -12.38
C SER A 42 -8.68 -6.82 -13.49
N ASN A 43 -8.50 -6.40 -14.75
CA ASN A 43 -8.58 -7.27 -15.94
C ASN A 43 -9.85 -8.13 -15.95
N VAL A 44 -11.00 -7.46 -15.86
CA VAL A 44 -12.30 -8.11 -15.73
C VAL A 44 -12.85 -8.47 -17.12
N GLU A 45 -13.32 -9.70 -17.29
CA GLU A 45 -13.89 -10.19 -18.55
C GLU A 45 -15.09 -11.09 -18.26
N PHE A 46 -16.17 -10.96 -19.04
CA PHE A 46 -17.29 -11.90 -19.00
C PHE A 46 -17.02 -13.12 -19.88
N SER A 47 -17.53 -14.29 -19.50
CA SER A 47 -17.63 -15.41 -20.43
C SER A 47 -18.53 -15.06 -21.62
N PRO A 48 -18.36 -15.69 -22.80
CA PRO A 48 -19.18 -15.41 -23.98
C PRO A 48 -20.69 -15.53 -23.74
N ASP A 49 -21.11 -16.41 -22.82
CA ASP A 49 -22.51 -16.61 -22.45
C ASP A 49 -23.01 -15.73 -21.30
N GLY A 50 -22.16 -14.84 -20.77
CA GLY A 50 -22.46 -13.93 -19.66
C GLY A 50 -22.66 -14.61 -18.29
N LYS A 51 -22.36 -15.91 -18.15
CA LYS A 51 -22.60 -16.63 -16.88
C LYS A 51 -21.40 -16.65 -15.94
N MET A 52 -20.23 -16.21 -16.38
CA MET A 52 -19.02 -16.17 -15.56
C MET A 52 -18.28 -14.85 -15.73
N VAL A 53 -17.48 -14.49 -14.73
CA VAL A 53 -16.59 -13.33 -14.74
C VAL A 53 -15.19 -13.78 -14.37
N LEU A 54 -14.23 -13.61 -15.26
CA LEU A 54 -12.80 -13.76 -15.03
C LEU A 54 -12.22 -12.43 -14.58
N TRP A 55 -11.33 -12.45 -13.59
CA TRP A 55 -10.66 -11.26 -13.10
C TRP A 55 -9.33 -11.59 -12.43
N SER A 56 -8.48 -10.58 -12.26
CA SER A 56 -7.18 -10.68 -11.60
C SER A 56 -7.18 -10.00 -10.24
N LYS A 57 -6.45 -10.59 -9.29
CA LYS A 57 -6.19 -10.00 -7.96
C LYS A 57 -4.69 -9.89 -7.71
N SER A 58 -4.23 -8.71 -7.29
CA SER A 58 -2.84 -8.51 -6.83
C SER A 58 -2.64 -9.03 -5.41
N ARG A 59 -1.45 -9.55 -5.11
CA ARG A 59 -0.96 -9.90 -3.77
C ARG A 59 0.56 -9.95 -3.72
N ALA A 60 1.15 -10.04 -2.53
CA ALA A 60 2.56 -10.38 -2.38
C ALA A 60 2.86 -11.82 -2.87
N ALA A 61 4.05 -12.03 -3.43
CA ALA A 61 4.58 -13.38 -3.65
C ALA A 61 4.69 -14.15 -2.31
N LYS A 62 4.47 -15.47 -2.34
CA LYS A 62 4.61 -16.34 -1.15
C LYS A 62 6.08 -16.45 -0.77
N ASP A 63 6.95 -16.68 -1.75
CA ASP A 63 8.39 -16.52 -1.55
C ASP A 63 8.74 -15.05 -1.36
N LYS A 64 8.92 -14.68 -0.09
CA LYS A 64 9.32 -13.32 0.32
C LYS A 64 10.64 -12.86 -0.31
N LYS A 65 11.51 -13.79 -0.76
CA LYS A 65 12.76 -13.44 -1.44
C LYS A 65 12.54 -12.81 -2.81
N LYS A 66 11.37 -13.03 -3.44
CA LYS A 66 11.04 -12.40 -4.73
C LYS A 66 10.70 -10.92 -4.59
N ASP A 67 10.30 -10.46 -3.40
CA ASP A 67 10.05 -9.05 -3.07
C ASP A 67 9.22 -8.29 -4.12
N LYS A 68 8.13 -8.92 -4.58
CA LYS A 68 7.28 -8.39 -5.65
C LYS A 68 5.82 -8.70 -5.42
N PHE A 69 4.96 -7.91 -6.07
CA PHE A 69 3.56 -8.26 -6.24
C PHE A 69 3.38 -9.23 -7.40
N VAL A 70 2.43 -10.14 -7.25
CA VAL A 70 1.99 -11.09 -8.26
C VAL A 70 0.48 -11.02 -8.43
N ARG A 71 0.00 -11.33 -9.63
CA ARG A 71 -1.42 -11.38 -9.96
C ARG A 71 -1.88 -12.82 -10.12
N ASP A 72 -2.96 -13.18 -9.43
CA ASP A 72 -3.63 -14.47 -9.62
C ASP A 72 -4.95 -14.27 -10.38
N LEU A 73 -5.36 -15.28 -11.12
CA LEU A 73 -6.66 -15.33 -11.80
C LEU A 73 -7.75 -15.88 -10.87
N TYR A 74 -8.94 -15.31 -10.97
CA TYR A 74 -10.15 -15.70 -10.25
C TYR A 74 -11.32 -15.81 -11.22
N LEU A 75 -12.22 -16.76 -10.95
CA LEU A 75 -13.43 -17.00 -11.73
C LEU A 75 -14.65 -16.96 -10.82
N THR A 76 -15.57 -16.05 -11.11
CA THR A 76 -16.87 -15.94 -10.46
C THR A 76 -17.95 -16.58 -11.33
N ARG A 77 -18.80 -17.45 -10.76
CA ARG A 77 -19.96 -18.06 -11.45
C ARG A 77 -21.24 -17.31 -11.12
N LEU A 78 -21.79 -16.58 -12.09
CA LEU A 78 -23.00 -15.74 -11.91
C LEU A 78 -24.31 -16.56 -11.84
N ASN A 79 -24.27 -17.84 -12.22
CA ASN A 79 -25.40 -18.76 -12.10
C ASN A 79 -25.39 -19.59 -10.81
N ASP A 80 -24.35 -19.50 -9.98
CA ASP A 80 -24.19 -20.26 -8.74
C ASP A 80 -24.12 -19.31 -7.55
N ARG A 81 -25.27 -19.11 -6.89
CA ARG A 81 -25.39 -18.23 -5.73
C ARG A 81 -25.00 -18.97 -4.46
N THR A 82 -24.21 -18.29 -3.63
CA THR A 82 -23.90 -18.71 -2.27
C THR A 82 -24.55 -17.76 -1.26
N LYS A 83 -24.43 -18.05 0.03
CA LYS A 83 -24.87 -17.15 1.10
C LYS A 83 -24.12 -15.81 1.11
N ASP A 84 -22.88 -15.80 0.59
CA ASP A 84 -21.96 -14.66 0.63
C ASP A 84 -21.80 -13.96 -0.74
N GLY A 85 -22.72 -14.23 -1.69
CA GLY A 85 -22.69 -13.66 -3.04
C GLY A 85 -22.73 -14.72 -4.13
N PHE A 86 -21.73 -14.73 -5.01
CA PHE A 86 -21.56 -15.74 -6.05
C PHE A 86 -20.44 -16.71 -5.71
N ARG A 87 -20.46 -17.92 -6.28
CA ARG A 87 -19.33 -18.85 -6.13
C ARG A 87 -18.14 -18.29 -6.89
N THR A 88 -17.07 -17.99 -6.15
CA THR A 88 -15.82 -17.47 -6.69
C THR A 88 -14.69 -18.44 -6.38
N VAL A 89 -13.92 -18.81 -7.40
CA VAL A 89 -12.79 -19.76 -7.29
C VAL A 89 -11.51 -19.05 -7.71
N ARG A 90 -10.49 -19.14 -6.87
CA ARG A 90 -9.12 -18.76 -7.25
C ARG A 90 -8.56 -19.83 -8.18
N LEU A 91 -8.17 -19.45 -9.39
CA LEU A 91 -7.67 -20.36 -10.41
C LEU A 91 -6.16 -20.59 -10.30
N THR A 92 -5.39 -19.57 -9.95
CA THR A 92 -3.91 -19.67 -9.90
C THR A 92 -3.33 -19.23 -8.55
N THR A 93 -2.16 -19.78 -8.18
CA THR A 93 -1.53 -19.52 -6.87
C THR A 93 0.00 -19.43 -6.87
N GLY A 94 0.62 -19.34 -8.05
CA GLY A 94 2.08 -19.34 -8.22
C GLY A 94 2.75 -18.04 -7.77
N ASP A 95 4.08 -18.01 -7.74
CA ASP A 95 4.85 -16.81 -7.33
C ASP A 95 5.26 -15.92 -8.50
N ASP A 96 4.54 -16.02 -9.61
CA ASP A 96 4.71 -15.19 -10.80
C ASP A 96 3.33 -14.73 -11.29
N SER A 97 3.27 -13.56 -11.92
CA SER A 97 2.00 -12.96 -12.33
C SER A 97 1.40 -13.69 -13.52
N ASP A 98 0.13 -14.06 -13.38
CA ASP A 98 -0.74 -14.48 -14.48
C ASP A 98 -1.53 -13.27 -15.00
N HIS A 99 -1.59 -13.08 -16.32
CA HIS A 99 -2.11 -11.88 -16.97
C HIS A 99 -2.57 -12.15 -18.40
N SER A 100 -3.18 -11.15 -19.06
CA SER A 100 -3.72 -11.24 -20.42
C SER A 100 -4.62 -12.47 -20.59
N ALA A 101 -5.49 -12.70 -19.61
CA ALA A 101 -6.34 -13.88 -19.56
C ALA A 101 -7.64 -13.64 -20.33
N LEU A 102 -8.05 -14.61 -21.15
CA LEU A 102 -9.21 -14.54 -22.03
C LEU A 102 -9.98 -15.86 -21.96
N PHE A 103 -11.31 -15.83 -22.10
CA PHE A 103 -12.09 -17.06 -22.31
C PHE A 103 -11.89 -17.64 -23.71
N SER A 104 -11.96 -18.95 -23.86
CA SER A 104 -12.26 -19.57 -25.15
C SER A 104 -13.63 -19.13 -25.65
N ARG A 105 -13.83 -19.19 -26.97
CA ARG A 105 -15.08 -18.72 -27.61
C ARG A 105 -16.29 -19.58 -27.26
N ASP A 106 -16.09 -20.83 -26.86
CA ASP A 106 -17.11 -21.70 -26.27
C ASP A 106 -17.28 -21.53 -24.74
N GLY A 107 -16.38 -20.79 -24.08
CA GLY A 107 -16.40 -20.54 -22.64
C GLY A 107 -15.95 -21.73 -21.78
N GLU A 108 -15.34 -22.77 -22.34
CA GLU A 108 -14.90 -23.96 -21.59
C GLU A 108 -13.45 -23.89 -21.07
N GLU A 109 -12.61 -23.05 -21.66
CA GLU A 109 -11.21 -22.87 -21.34
C GLU A 109 -10.87 -21.39 -21.07
N ILE A 110 -9.77 -21.16 -20.35
CA ILE A 110 -9.16 -19.85 -20.13
C ILE A 110 -7.73 -19.90 -20.64
N TYR A 111 -7.39 -19.00 -21.56
CA TYR A 111 -6.05 -18.80 -22.11
C TYR A 111 -5.39 -17.62 -21.40
N PHE A 112 -4.11 -17.72 -21.06
CA PHE A 112 -3.42 -16.64 -20.35
C PHE A 112 -1.90 -16.70 -20.49
N LEU A 113 -1.24 -15.60 -20.17
CA LEU A 113 0.20 -15.48 -20.05
C LEU A 113 0.64 -15.54 -18.60
N SER A 114 1.85 -16.03 -18.35
CA SER A 114 2.38 -16.14 -17.00
C SER A 114 3.87 -15.91 -16.98
N GLY A 115 4.36 -15.19 -15.95
CA GLY A 115 5.80 -14.98 -15.72
C GLY A 115 6.57 -16.25 -15.34
N ARG A 116 5.88 -17.39 -15.12
CA ARG A 116 6.52 -18.69 -14.91
C ARG A 116 7.37 -19.08 -16.13
N ASP A 117 8.39 -19.90 -15.90
CA ASP A 117 9.30 -20.40 -16.96
C ASP A 117 9.86 -19.29 -17.87
N GLY A 118 10.08 -18.08 -17.32
CA GLY A 118 10.65 -16.96 -18.07
C GLY A 118 9.66 -16.18 -18.96
N GLY A 119 8.34 -16.38 -18.83
CA GLY A 119 7.36 -15.45 -19.41
C GLY A 119 7.01 -15.65 -20.88
N LYS A 120 7.39 -16.79 -21.48
CA LYS A 120 7.33 -16.99 -22.95
C LYS A 120 6.25 -17.94 -23.44
N LYS A 121 5.37 -18.39 -22.55
CA LYS A 121 4.43 -19.48 -22.83
C LYS A 121 2.99 -19.01 -22.79
N LEU A 122 2.20 -19.51 -23.74
CA LEU A 122 0.74 -19.49 -23.66
C LEU A 122 0.28 -20.68 -22.84
N TRP A 123 -0.48 -20.39 -21.80
CA TRP A 123 -1.09 -21.38 -20.92
C TRP A 123 -2.58 -21.48 -21.19
N LYS A 124 -3.15 -22.65 -20.94
CA LYS A 124 -4.58 -22.84 -20.87
C LYS A 124 -4.99 -23.61 -19.62
N MET A 125 -6.22 -23.40 -19.17
CA MET A 125 -6.83 -24.24 -18.14
C MET A 125 -8.34 -24.31 -18.31
N SER A 126 -8.96 -25.35 -17.76
CA SER A 126 -10.42 -25.49 -17.80
C SER A 126 -11.09 -24.50 -16.84
N VAL A 127 -12.28 -24.00 -17.21
CA VAL A 127 -13.15 -23.23 -16.30
C VAL A 127 -13.60 -24.03 -15.07
N TYR A 128 -13.44 -25.35 -15.06
CA TYR A 128 -13.71 -26.20 -13.89
C TYR A 128 -12.50 -26.31 -12.93
N GLY A 129 -11.37 -25.70 -13.26
CA GLY A 129 -10.13 -25.77 -12.50
C GLY A 129 -9.16 -26.83 -13.02
N GLY A 130 -8.14 -27.15 -12.23
CA GLY A 130 -7.04 -28.04 -12.60
C GLY A 130 -5.72 -27.30 -12.81
N GLU A 131 -4.67 -28.04 -13.16
CA GLU A 131 -3.35 -27.47 -13.41
C GLU A 131 -3.30 -26.76 -14.78
N PRO A 132 -2.68 -25.58 -14.87
CA PRO A 132 -2.40 -24.94 -16.15
C PRO A 132 -1.57 -25.82 -17.07
N GLN A 133 -2.01 -25.95 -18.31
CA GLN A 133 -1.37 -26.73 -19.35
C GLN A 133 -0.65 -25.79 -20.32
N GLU A 134 0.58 -26.14 -20.68
CA GLU A 134 1.30 -25.45 -21.74
C GLU A 134 0.60 -25.69 -23.09
N VAL A 135 0.27 -24.61 -23.80
CA VAL A 135 -0.23 -24.67 -25.17
C VAL A 135 0.93 -24.61 -26.14
N LYS A 136 1.82 -23.64 -25.94
CA LYS A 136 2.98 -23.36 -26.79
C LYS A 136 3.95 -22.41 -26.11
N GLU A 137 5.26 -22.70 -26.22
CA GLU A 137 6.31 -21.72 -25.99
C GLU A 137 6.64 -20.91 -27.26
N PHE A 138 6.77 -19.60 -27.09
CA PHE A 138 7.11 -18.64 -28.13
C PHE A 138 8.51 -18.10 -27.87
N LYS A 139 9.47 -18.49 -28.72
CA LYS A 139 10.91 -18.15 -28.58
C LYS A 139 11.16 -16.67 -28.27
N ASN A 140 10.39 -15.81 -28.92
CA ASN A 140 10.51 -14.36 -28.90
C ASN A 140 9.54 -13.68 -27.92
N GLY A 141 8.83 -14.46 -27.09
CA GLY A 141 7.78 -13.94 -26.20
C GLY A 141 6.52 -13.55 -26.96
N ILE A 142 5.45 -13.31 -26.21
CA ILE A 142 4.14 -12.84 -26.71
C ILE A 142 3.51 -11.90 -25.69
N SER A 143 2.72 -10.95 -26.16
CA SER A 143 1.94 -10.03 -25.32
C SER A 143 0.65 -9.62 -26.02
N ASN A 144 -0.23 -8.93 -25.28
CA ASN A 144 -1.49 -8.34 -25.75
C ASN A 144 -2.31 -9.33 -26.59
N LEU A 145 -2.89 -10.35 -25.96
CA LEU A 145 -3.67 -11.37 -26.66
C LEU A 145 -5.07 -10.84 -27.02
N GLU A 146 -5.54 -11.09 -28.23
CA GLU A 146 -6.93 -10.89 -28.64
C GLU A 146 -7.41 -12.03 -29.57
N TRP A 147 -8.72 -12.28 -29.62
CA TRP A 147 -9.27 -13.27 -30.54
C TRP A 147 -9.49 -12.69 -31.94
N LEU A 148 -8.92 -13.34 -32.95
CA LEU A 148 -9.27 -13.09 -34.35
C LEU A 148 -10.56 -13.81 -34.75
N ASN A 149 -10.71 -15.07 -34.31
CA ASN A 149 -11.87 -15.92 -34.57
C ASN A 149 -11.91 -17.06 -33.53
N ASP A 150 -12.79 -18.04 -33.70
CA ASP A 150 -13.02 -19.16 -32.78
C ASP A 150 -11.78 -19.99 -32.41
N SER A 151 -10.72 -19.96 -33.23
CA SER A 151 -9.53 -20.79 -33.02
C SER A 151 -8.21 -20.08 -33.27
N THR A 152 -8.23 -18.76 -33.49
CA THR A 152 -7.04 -17.99 -33.85
C THR A 152 -6.89 -16.77 -32.94
N LEU A 153 -5.74 -16.65 -32.30
CA LEU A 153 -5.35 -15.48 -31.51
C LEU A 153 -4.51 -14.51 -32.35
N VAL A 154 -4.64 -13.21 -32.12
CA VAL A 154 -3.66 -12.19 -32.48
C VAL A 154 -2.80 -11.90 -31.26
N TYR A 155 -1.51 -11.62 -31.47
CA TYR A 155 -0.58 -11.24 -30.42
C TYR A 155 0.56 -10.37 -30.96
N LEU A 156 1.20 -9.64 -30.05
CA LEU A 156 2.42 -8.86 -30.32
C LEU A 156 3.66 -9.69 -29.98
N SER A 157 4.70 -9.64 -30.82
CA SER A 157 5.98 -10.32 -30.58
C SER A 157 7.14 -9.57 -31.24
N ASN A 158 8.33 -9.68 -30.65
CA ASN A 158 9.58 -9.29 -31.31
C ASN A 158 10.08 -10.39 -32.28
N GLU A 159 11.11 -10.07 -33.06
CA GLU A 159 11.75 -10.99 -34.01
C GLU A 159 13.08 -11.58 -33.49
N GLY A 160 13.36 -11.45 -32.19
CA GLY A 160 14.58 -11.96 -31.56
C GLY A 160 15.71 -10.93 -31.48
N LYS A 161 16.94 -11.42 -31.30
CA LYS A 161 18.15 -10.61 -31.17
C LYS A 161 18.86 -10.43 -32.52
N SER A 162 19.32 -9.22 -32.82
CA SER A 162 20.20 -8.94 -33.96
C SER A 162 21.57 -9.60 -33.76
N LEU A 163 22.40 -9.67 -34.81
CA LEU A 163 23.79 -10.13 -34.67
C LEU A 163 24.56 -9.25 -33.69
N GLN A 164 24.41 -7.93 -33.82
CA GLN A 164 25.07 -6.96 -32.95
C GLN A 164 24.73 -7.18 -31.47
N GLU A 165 23.47 -7.42 -31.13
CA GLU A 165 23.10 -7.69 -29.72
C GLU A 165 23.67 -9.00 -29.19
N GLN A 166 23.77 -10.02 -30.04
CA GLN A 166 24.40 -11.28 -29.66
C GLN A 166 25.89 -11.09 -29.40
N GLU A 167 26.57 -10.30 -30.25
CA GLU A 167 27.98 -9.94 -30.08
C GLU A 167 28.21 -9.09 -28.81
N LEU A 168 27.38 -8.08 -28.56
CA LEU A 168 27.44 -7.23 -27.36
C LEU A 168 27.22 -8.07 -26.09
N GLU A 169 26.24 -8.98 -26.09
CA GLU A 169 26.01 -9.90 -24.96
C GLU A 169 27.19 -10.86 -24.72
N GLU A 170 27.82 -11.37 -25.79
CA GLU A 170 28.99 -12.25 -25.70
C GLU A 170 30.19 -11.53 -25.05
N ILE A 171 30.44 -10.29 -25.43
CA ILE A 171 31.52 -9.46 -24.84
C ILE A 171 31.09 -8.77 -23.54
N LYS A 172 29.83 -8.91 -23.13
CA LYS A 172 29.21 -8.26 -21.95
C LYS A 172 29.28 -6.73 -22.00
N ASP A 173 29.13 -6.17 -23.19
CA ASP A 173 28.95 -4.73 -23.38
C ASP A 173 27.47 -4.39 -23.11
N ASP A 174 27.23 -3.71 -22.00
CA ASP A 174 25.91 -3.26 -21.55
C ASP A 174 25.71 -1.75 -21.79
N VAL A 175 26.53 -1.13 -22.64
CA VAL A 175 26.39 0.29 -23.01
C VAL A 175 25.06 0.51 -23.74
N VAL A 176 24.29 1.47 -23.25
CA VAL A 176 23.06 1.92 -23.89
C VAL A 176 23.36 3.07 -24.84
N VAL A 177 23.12 2.86 -26.13
CA VAL A 177 23.10 3.94 -27.12
C VAL A 177 21.72 4.58 -27.10
N VAL A 178 21.64 5.78 -26.52
CA VAL A 178 20.39 6.50 -26.33
C VAL A 178 19.78 6.85 -27.69
N GLU A 179 18.53 6.41 -27.88
CA GLU A 179 17.70 6.71 -29.03
C GLU A 179 18.31 6.32 -30.39
N ASP A 180 19.07 5.22 -30.41
CA ASP A 180 19.66 4.68 -31.63
C ASP A 180 18.59 4.20 -32.62
N THR A 181 18.42 4.96 -33.71
CA THR A 181 17.50 4.60 -34.80
C THR A 181 18.04 3.49 -35.69
N SER A 182 19.36 3.24 -35.70
CA SER A 182 19.99 2.26 -36.60
C SER A 182 19.73 0.81 -36.16
N THR A 183 19.43 0.61 -34.88
CA THR A 183 19.12 -0.68 -34.26
C THR A 183 17.67 -0.81 -33.82
N TRP A 184 16.82 0.16 -34.20
CA TRP A 184 15.42 0.20 -33.78
C TRP A 184 14.64 -1.00 -34.32
N LYS A 185 14.08 -1.81 -33.41
CA LYS A 185 13.43 -3.06 -33.76
C LYS A 185 11.95 -2.90 -34.02
N ALA A 186 11.46 -3.62 -35.02
CA ALA A 186 10.03 -3.83 -35.19
C ALA A 186 9.50 -4.82 -34.14
N GLU A 187 8.46 -4.43 -33.42
CA GLU A 187 7.48 -5.33 -32.82
C GLU A 187 6.31 -5.47 -33.78
N ARG A 188 5.89 -6.71 -34.05
CA ARG A 188 4.91 -7.01 -35.09
C ARG A 188 3.75 -7.85 -34.57
N LEU A 189 2.64 -7.76 -35.28
CA LEU A 189 1.46 -8.56 -34.99
C LEU A 189 1.58 -9.91 -35.69
N TYR A 190 1.20 -10.96 -34.97
CA TYR A 190 1.15 -12.32 -35.45
C TYR A 190 -0.19 -12.93 -35.11
N THR A 191 -0.56 -13.96 -35.86
CA THR A 191 -1.69 -14.84 -35.56
C THR A 191 -1.15 -16.17 -35.06
N PHE A 192 -1.85 -16.83 -34.14
CA PHE A 192 -1.58 -18.20 -33.71
C PHE A 192 -2.84 -19.06 -33.85
N SER A 193 -2.79 -20.09 -34.70
CA SER A 193 -3.86 -21.07 -34.87
C SER A 193 -3.78 -22.12 -33.76
N LEU A 194 -4.82 -22.22 -32.94
CA LEU A 194 -4.94 -23.26 -31.91
C LEU A 194 -5.11 -24.65 -32.51
N LYS A 195 -5.64 -24.73 -33.74
CA LYS A 195 -5.87 -25.99 -34.46
C LYS A 195 -4.57 -26.53 -35.05
N ASP A 196 -3.86 -25.66 -35.79
CA ASP A 196 -2.68 -26.06 -36.55
C ASP A 196 -1.38 -25.91 -35.73
N LYS A 197 -1.46 -25.21 -34.58
CA LYS A 197 -0.32 -24.85 -33.71
C LYS A 197 0.77 -24.06 -34.45
N GLU A 198 0.37 -23.26 -35.44
CA GLU A 198 1.24 -22.44 -36.26
C GLU A 198 1.03 -20.95 -35.99
N SER A 199 2.14 -20.20 -36.01
CA SER A 199 2.13 -18.74 -36.00
C SER A 199 2.37 -18.16 -37.38
N ARG A 200 1.67 -17.08 -37.74
CA ARG A 200 1.86 -16.36 -39.00
C ARG A 200 1.92 -14.86 -38.77
N ARG A 201 2.92 -14.21 -39.35
CA ARG A 201 3.07 -12.75 -39.29
C ARG A 201 1.90 -12.08 -40.01
N LEU A 202 1.33 -11.06 -39.38
CA LEU A 202 0.20 -10.30 -39.90
C LEU A 202 0.63 -8.94 -40.49
N THR A 203 1.63 -8.29 -39.89
CA THR A 203 2.11 -6.97 -40.32
C THR A 203 3.55 -7.01 -40.85
N GLU A 204 3.90 -6.08 -41.74
CA GLU A 204 5.23 -5.93 -42.36
C GLU A 204 5.90 -4.60 -41.97
N ASN A 205 5.50 -4.02 -40.85
CA ASN A 205 5.99 -2.74 -40.33
C ASN A 205 7.49 -2.77 -40.00
N ASP A 206 8.16 -1.64 -40.10
CA ASP A 206 9.57 -1.43 -39.73
C ASP A 206 9.74 -0.85 -38.32
N LYS A 207 8.74 -0.13 -37.83
CA LYS A 207 8.69 0.47 -36.48
C LYS A 207 7.88 -0.39 -35.50
N PRO A 208 8.12 -0.33 -34.18
CA PRO A 208 7.30 -1.03 -33.19
C PRO A 208 5.80 -0.75 -33.30
N VAL A 209 4.98 -1.80 -33.17
CA VAL A 209 3.54 -1.65 -32.87
C VAL A 209 3.39 -1.38 -31.37
N GLU A 210 2.75 -0.28 -30.99
CA GLU A 210 2.56 0.13 -29.59
C GLU A 210 1.25 -0.41 -28.99
N GLY A 211 0.27 -0.69 -29.84
CA GLY A 211 -1.05 -1.18 -29.46
C GLY A 211 -1.90 -1.53 -30.68
N TYR A 212 -2.94 -2.33 -30.46
CA TYR A 212 -3.88 -2.71 -31.50
C TYR A 212 -5.24 -3.10 -30.90
N ALA A 213 -6.23 -3.26 -31.76
CA ALA A 213 -7.55 -3.78 -31.44
C ALA A 213 -8.08 -4.60 -32.64
N VAL A 214 -8.82 -5.68 -32.35
CA VAL A 214 -9.42 -6.54 -33.38
C VAL A 214 -10.94 -6.33 -33.42
N SER A 215 -11.49 -6.23 -34.63
CA SER A 215 -12.94 -6.21 -34.82
C SER A 215 -13.57 -7.54 -34.41
N PHE A 216 -14.80 -7.49 -33.90
CA PHE A 216 -15.43 -8.69 -33.34
C PHE A 216 -15.57 -9.84 -34.34
N ASP A 217 -15.81 -9.53 -35.62
CA ASP A 217 -15.93 -10.51 -36.70
C ASP A 217 -14.58 -10.94 -37.32
N GLY A 218 -13.46 -10.40 -36.80
CA GLY A 218 -12.11 -10.73 -37.23
C GLY A 218 -11.71 -10.18 -38.60
N LYS A 219 -12.54 -9.35 -39.24
CA LYS A 219 -12.24 -8.85 -40.60
C LYS A 219 -11.28 -7.68 -40.60
N TYR A 220 -11.34 -6.85 -39.58
CA TYR A 220 -10.54 -5.64 -39.44
C TYR A 220 -9.68 -5.65 -38.18
N LEU A 221 -8.53 -4.98 -38.28
CA LEU A 221 -7.63 -4.71 -37.18
C LEU A 221 -7.17 -3.25 -37.25
N ALA A 222 -7.21 -2.55 -36.12
CA ALA A 222 -6.63 -1.22 -35.98
C ALA A 222 -5.35 -1.30 -35.15
N TYR A 223 -4.26 -0.66 -35.57
CA TYR A 223 -3.00 -0.69 -34.83
C TYR A 223 -2.22 0.62 -34.92
N VAL A 224 -1.33 0.82 -33.96
CA VAL A 224 -0.53 2.03 -33.77
C VAL A 224 0.94 1.69 -33.98
N LEU A 225 1.63 2.42 -34.85
CA LEU A 225 3.07 2.36 -35.00
C LEU A 225 3.72 3.53 -34.27
N ALA A 226 4.76 3.23 -33.50
CA ALA A 226 5.63 4.21 -32.87
C ALA A 226 6.16 5.20 -33.91
N GLY A 227 6.27 6.48 -33.54
CA GLY A 227 6.77 7.53 -34.41
C GLY A 227 8.29 7.48 -34.57
N SER A 228 9.01 7.49 -33.45
CA SER A 228 10.47 7.43 -33.35
C SER A 228 10.89 6.90 -31.98
N PRO A 229 12.17 6.49 -31.77
CA PRO A 229 12.67 6.18 -30.43
C PRO A 229 12.75 7.41 -29.51
N HIS A 230 12.75 8.62 -30.06
CA HIS A 230 12.78 9.90 -29.33
C HIS A 230 11.37 10.41 -28.96
N GLN A 231 10.32 9.83 -29.52
CA GLN A 231 8.95 10.34 -29.41
C GLN A 231 8.48 10.50 -27.96
N GLY A 232 8.95 9.63 -27.05
CA GLY A 232 8.66 9.78 -25.63
C GLY A 232 9.14 11.12 -25.07
N ALA A 233 10.30 11.60 -25.54
CA ALA A 233 10.94 12.85 -25.14
C ALA A 233 10.31 14.08 -25.80
N ASP A 234 10.27 14.10 -27.13
CA ASP A 234 9.93 15.28 -27.93
C ASP A 234 8.50 15.29 -28.48
N ALA A 235 7.70 14.25 -28.22
CA ALA A 235 6.37 14.02 -28.79
C ALA A 235 6.34 13.87 -30.34
N GLN A 236 7.51 13.70 -30.98
CA GLN A 236 7.66 13.78 -32.44
C GLN A 236 8.58 12.70 -33.06
N PRO A 237 8.39 12.41 -34.37
CA PRO A 237 7.11 12.46 -35.05
C PRO A 237 6.03 11.69 -34.29
N LYS A 238 4.76 12.09 -34.47
CA LYS A 238 3.62 11.40 -33.87
C LYS A 238 3.48 9.95 -34.36
N SER A 239 2.93 9.08 -33.51
CA SER A 239 2.55 7.71 -33.87
C SER A 239 1.60 7.69 -35.08
N ALA A 240 1.70 6.64 -35.89
CA ALA A 240 0.87 6.46 -37.07
C ALA A 240 -0.16 5.33 -36.84
N TYR A 241 -1.43 5.63 -37.09
CA TYR A 241 -2.54 4.71 -36.86
C TYR A 241 -2.99 4.11 -38.19
N TYR A 242 -3.27 2.82 -38.20
CA TYR A 242 -3.65 2.08 -39.39
C TYR A 242 -4.91 1.24 -39.14
N LEU A 243 -5.75 1.14 -40.16
CA LEU A 243 -6.84 0.17 -40.26
C LEU A 243 -6.51 -0.82 -41.38
N MET A 244 -6.51 -2.11 -41.05
CA MET A 244 -6.16 -3.22 -41.94
C MET A 244 -7.36 -4.15 -42.16
N ASP A 245 -7.57 -4.58 -43.41
CA ASP A 245 -8.40 -5.73 -43.76
C ASP A 245 -7.55 -7.01 -43.67
N VAL A 246 -7.94 -7.91 -42.77
CA VAL A 246 -7.21 -9.15 -42.46
C VAL A 246 -7.24 -10.13 -43.64
N ALA A 247 -8.34 -10.20 -44.39
CA ALA A 247 -8.53 -11.16 -45.49
C ALA A 247 -7.93 -10.68 -46.81
N GLY A 248 -7.90 -9.37 -47.05
CA GLY A 248 -7.48 -8.73 -48.31
C GLY A 248 -6.10 -8.04 -48.29
N LYS A 249 -5.40 -7.99 -47.14
CA LYS A 249 -4.07 -7.37 -46.93
C LYS A 249 -3.94 -5.91 -47.42
N THR A 250 -5.04 -5.17 -47.49
CA THR A 250 -5.01 -3.72 -47.70
C THR A 250 -5.05 -3.01 -46.35
N GLN A 251 -4.26 -1.96 -46.20
CA GLN A 251 -4.28 -1.09 -45.01
C GLN A 251 -4.36 0.37 -45.43
N ARG A 252 -4.98 1.20 -44.59
CA ARG A 252 -5.01 2.66 -44.76
C ARG A 252 -4.64 3.36 -43.46
N ARG A 253 -3.99 4.51 -43.58
CA ARG A 253 -3.74 5.39 -42.43
C ARG A 253 -5.07 6.00 -41.95
N ILE A 254 -5.22 6.12 -40.64
CA ILE A 254 -6.40 6.68 -39.98
C ILE A 254 -5.96 7.68 -38.90
N LEU A 255 -6.92 8.44 -38.38
CA LEU A 255 -6.76 9.33 -37.21
C LEU A 255 -5.69 10.43 -37.38
N GLU A 256 -5.40 10.82 -38.61
CA GLU A 256 -4.45 11.89 -38.91
C GLU A 256 -4.96 13.24 -38.37
N GLY A 257 -4.06 14.03 -37.79
CA GLY A 257 -4.37 15.35 -37.25
C GLY A 257 -4.82 15.38 -35.78
N LEU A 258 -5.11 14.22 -35.18
CA LEU A 258 -5.45 14.13 -33.76
C LEU A 258 -4.21 14.05 -32.86
N GLN A 259 -4.35 14.51 -31.62
CA GLN A 259 -3.35 14.35 -30.58
C GLN A 259 -3.64 13.07 -29.80
N THR A 260 -2.64 12.20 -29.73
CA THR A 260 -2.63 10.99 -28.89
C THR A 260 -3.94 10.18 -28.89
N PRO A 261 -4.45 9.67 -30.03
CA PRO A 261 -5.58 8.75 -30.02
C PRO A 261 -5.34 7.50 -29.13
N ARG A 262 -6.32 7.12 -28.31
CA ARG A 262 -6.25 6.00 -27.35
C ARG A 262 -7.56 5.21 -27.34
N GLU A 263 -7.55 4.06 -26.65
CA GLU A 263 -8.75 3.25 -26.40
C GLU A 263 -9.52 2.85 -27.67
N LEU A 264 -8.80 2.42 -28.71
CA LEU A 264 -9.41 1.93 -29.95
C LEU A 264 -10.30 0.71 -29.63
N ALA A 265 -11.61 0.86 -29.82
CA ALA A 265 -12.57 -0.20 -29.48
C ALA A 265 -13.60 -0.38 -30.61
N PHE A 266 -13.60 -1.55 -31.23
CA PHE A 266 -14.53 -1.86 -32.31
C PHE A 266 -15.95 -2.05 -31.79
N THR A 267 -16.90 -1.60 -32.59
CA THR A 267 -18.32 -1.87 -32.40
C THR A 267 -18.65 -3.32 -32.73
N ARG A 268 -19.72 -3.83 -32.12
CA ARG A 268 -20.14 -5.22 -32.20
C ARG A 268 -20.42 -5.69 -33.62
N ASP A 269 -21.00 -4.83 -34.44
CA ASP A 269 -21.29 -5.12 -35.85
C ASP A 269 -20.05 -5.02 -36.76
N GLY A 270 -18.90 -4.61 -36.23
CA GLY A 270 -17.65 -4.44 -36.98
C GLY A 270 -17.66 -3.26 -37.95
N ASN A 271 -18.69 -2.41 -37.95
CA ASN A 271 -18.85 -1.32 -38.94
C ASN A 271 -18.11 -0.02 -38.57
N GLY A 272 -17.47 0.01 -37.41
CA GLY A 272 -16.60 1.11 -36.99
C GLY A 272 -16.01 0.87 -35.61
N LEU A 273 -15.27 1.86 -35.13
CA LEU A 273 -14.65 1.86 -33.80
C LEU A 273 -14.79 3.22 -33.12
N TYR A 274 -14.94 3.19 -31.79
CA TYR A 274 -14.84 4.35 -30.93
C TYR A 274 -13.42 4.47 -30.39
N PHE A 275 -13.03 5.69 -30.06
CA PHE A 275 -11.72 5.98 -29.49
C PHE A 275 -11.74 7.36 -28.82
N THR A 276 -10.77 7.62 -27.94
CA THR A 276 -10.54 8.94 -27.36
C THR A 276 -9.34 9.61 -28.02
N ALA A 277 -9.32 10.93 -28.06
CA ALA A 277 -8.13 11.70 -28.43
C ALA A 277 -8.05 12.95 -27.54
N GLU A 278 -6.84 13.44 -27.30
CA GLU A 278 -6.62 14.59 -26.45
C GLU A 278 -6.85 15.89 -27.22
N LEU A 279 -7.49 16.86 -26.57
CA LEU A 279 -7.58 18.24 -27.02
C LEU A 279 -6.66 19.08 -26.13
N SER A 280 -5.63 19.69 -26.73
CA SER A 280 -4.75 20.67 -26.11
C SER A 280 -4.51 21.85 -27.05
N SER A 281 -4.19 23.01 -26.48
CA SER A 281 -3.69 24.18 -27.21
C SER A 281 -2.23 24.04 -27.68
N ASP A 282 -1.46 23.05 -27.16
CA ASP A 282 -0.11 22.71 -27.66
C ASP A 282 -0.04 21.28 -28.23
N PRO A 283 -0.74 20.98 -29.33
CA PRO A 283 -0.80 19.62 -29.86
C PRO A 283 0.52 19.13 -30.46
N ILE A 284 1.53 19.99 -30.59
CA ILE A 284 2.89 19.62 -31.03
C ILE A 284 3.63 18.90 -29.91
N TRP A 285 3.47 19.37 -28.67
CA TRP A 285 4.23 18.88 -27.52
C TRP A 285 3.45 17.91 -26.64
N ASN A 286 2.28 17.46 -27.09
CA ASN A 286 1.34 16.69 -26.28
C ASN A 286 1.08 17.36 -24.91
N GLY A 287 0.90 18.68 -24.92
CA GLY A 287 0.66 19.46 -23.70
C GLY A 287 -0.63 19.07 -22.98
N ALA A 288 -0.81 19.62 -21.77
CA ALA A 288 -2.02 19.42 -20.97
C ALA A 288 -3.31 19.59 -21.79
N GLY A 289 -4.29 18.72 -21.56
CA GLY A 289 -5.52 18.72 -22.33
C GLY A 289 -6.64 17.93 -21.69
N ILE A 290 -7.76 17.84 -22.40
CA ILE A 290 -8.92 17.03 -22.02
C ILE A 290 -9.17 15.93 -23.06
N GLY A 291 -9.70 14.79 -22.61
CA GLY A 291 -10.13 13.73 -23.52
C GLY A 291 -11.40 14.12 -24.28
N GLU A 292 -11.43 13.81 -25.56
CA GLU A 292 -12.60 13.92 -26.43
C GLU A 292 -12.94 12.55 -27.04
N LEU A 293 -14.23 12.31 -27.30
CA LEU A 293 -14.72 11.06 -27.86
C LEU A 293 -14.95 11.16 -29.37
N TYR A 294 -14.53 10.14 -30.10
CA TYR A 294 -14.66 10.04 -31.54
C TYR A 294 -15.20 8.68 -32.00
N TYR A 295 -15.80 8.68 -33.18
CA TYR A 295 -16.22 7.48 -33.90
C TYR A 295 -15.63 7.46 -35.30
N LEU A 296 -15.01 6.34 -35.69
CA LEU A 296 -14.51 6.08 -37.03
C LEU A 296 -15.29 4.94 -37.68
N PRO A 297 -16.08 5.18 -38.74
CA PRO A 297 -16.60 4.09 -39.58
C PRO A 297 -15.45 3.38 -40.33
N ILE A 298 -15.60 2.08 -40.61
CA ILE A 298 -14.61 1.29 -41.37
C ILE A 298 -14.27 1.96 -42.71
N GLU A 299 -15.28 2.52 -43.37
CA GLU A 299 -15.16 3.33 -44.58
C GLU A 299 -15.50 4.79 -44.26
N GLY A 300 -14.61 5.70 -44.63
CA GLY A 300 -14.77 7.14 -44.39
C GLY A 300 -13.81 7.70 -43.34
N ASN A 301 -14.19 8.87 -42.81
CA ASN A 301 -13.41 9.66 -41.85
C ASN A 301 -14.02 9.60 -40.46
N TYR A 302 -13.20 9.81 -39.43
CA TYR A 302 -13.68 9.92 -38.06
C TYR A 302 -14.54 11.17 -37.87
N ARG A 303 -15.39 11.15 -36.86
CA ARG A 303 -16.18 12.31 -36.40
C ARG A 303 -16.18 12.37 -34.88
N LYS A 304 -16.20 13.58 -34.34
CA LYS A 304 -16.38 13.81 -32.90
C LYS A 304 -17.79 13.37 -32.48
N VAL A 305 -17.89 12.77 -31.30
CA VAL A 305 -19.15 12.50 -30.60
C VAL A 305 -19.34 13.64 -29.62
N GLU A 306 -20.39 14.44 -29.81
CA GLU A 306 -20.68 15.56 -28.91
C GLU A 306 -21.06 15.05 -27.53
N LEU A 307 -20.19 15.33 -26.55
CA LEU A 307 -20.39 14.90 -25.17
C LEU A 307 -21.46 15.71 -24.44
N ASP A 308 -21.72 16.95 -24.88
CA ASP A 308 -22.50 17.96 -24.13
C ASP A 308 -21.96 18.13 -22.69
N TRP A 309 -20.62 18.01 -22.53
CA TRP A 309 -19.91 18.04 -21.25
C TRP A 309 -18.53 18.68 -21.41
N GLU A 310 -18.28 19.80 -20.73
CA GLU A 310 -17.11 20.67 -20.96
C GLU A 310 -15.79 20.13 -20.37
N ASN A 311 -15.87 19.27 -19.36
CA ASN A 311 -14.70 18.73 -18.67
C ASN A 311 -14.00 17.61 -19.46
N GLY A 312 -14.58 17.15 -20.56
CA GLY A 312 -14.08 16.03 -21.35
C GLY A 312 -14.49 14.65 -20.83
N VAL A 313 -13.85 13.62 -21.39
CA VAL A 313 -14.04 12.21 -21.05
C VAL A 313 -12.74 11.60 -20.51
N GLY A 314 -12.84 10.82 -19.43
CA GLY A 314 -11.71 10.12 -18.81
C GLY A 314 -11.53 8.68 -19.25
N GLY A 315 -12.53 8.09 -19.91
CA GLY A 315 -12.48 6.72 -20.45
C GLY A 315 -13.79 6.32 -21.15
N ILE A 316 -13.75 5.26 -21.96
CA ILE A 316 -14.92 4.75 -22.67
C ILE A 316 -15.09 3.23 -22.61
N HIS A 317 -16.33 2.79 -22.78
CA HIS A 317 -16.70 1.39 -22.96
C HIS A 317 -17.64 1.24 -24.14
N VAL A 318 -17.24 0.48 -25.16
CA VAL A 318 -18.13 0.14 -26.27
C VAL A 318 -19.11 -0.95 -25.83
N VAL A 319 -20.40 -0.68 -25.95
CA VAL A 319 -21.48 -1.58 -25.51
C VAL A 319 -22.38 -1.88 -26.70
N GLY A 320 -22.20 -3.06 -27.28
CA GLY A 320 -22.83 -3.39 -28.56
C GLY A 320 -22.31 -2.46 -29.66
N ASN A 321 -23.20 -1.65 -30.21
CA ASN A 321 -22.89 -0.68 -31.27
C ASN A 321 -22.78 0.76 -30.78
N ASP A 322 -23.03 0.97 -29.48
CA ASP A 322 -23.10 2.24 -28.78
C ASP A 322 -21.88 2.37 -27.84
N VAL A 323 -21.80 3.46 -27.08
CA VAL A 323 -20.68 3.72 -26.16
C VAL A 323 -21.16 4.31 -24.85
N VAL A 324 -20.58 3.85 -23.75
CA VAL A 324 -20.66 4.49 -22.43
C VAL A 324 -19.39 5.31 -22.23
N ALA A 325 -19.52 6.55 -21.78
CA ALA A 325 -18.40 7.44 -21.50
C ALA A 325 -18.37 7.78 -20.00
N ASP A 326 -17.18 7.73 -19.42
CA ASP A 326 -16.90 8.20 -18.07
C ASP A 326 -16.51 9.67 -18.16
N LEU A 327 -17.50 10.55 -18.00
CA LEU A 327 -17.33 12.00 -18.09
C LEU A 327 -16.60 12.52 -16.86
N SER A 328 -15.58 13.32 -17.11
CA SER A 328 -14.73 13.93 -16.08
C SER A 328 -15.52 14.92 -15.21
N ASN A 329 -15.56 14.77 -13.88
CA ASN A 329 -16.40 15.63 -13.03
C ASN A 329 -15.69 16.08 -11.74
N ARG A 330 -14.65 16.92 -11.88
CA ARG A 330 -13.83 17.40 -10.76
C ARG A 330 -13.30 16.23 -9.92
N ALA A 331 -13.60 16.22 -8.62
CA ALA A 331 -13.29 15.16 -7.67
C ALA A 331 -14.13 13.86 -7.86
N THR A 332 -14.95 13.74 -8.90
CA THR A 332 -15.82 12.57 -9.16
C THR A 332 -15.85 12.26 -10.66
N MET A 333 -16.59 11.22 -11.06
CA MET A 333 -16.87 10.87 -12.45
C MET A 333 -18.40 10.79 -12.69
N ARG A 334 -18.81 10.94 -13.95
CA ARG A 334 -20.21 10.93 -14.39
C ARG A 334 -20.40 10.00 -15.58
N GLU A 335 -21.24 9.00 -15.46
CA GLU A 335 -21.42 7.99 -16.51
C GLU A 335 -22.58 8.36 -17.44
N ALA A 336 -22.32 8.38 -18.75
CA ALA A 336 -23.31 8.69 -19.77
C ALA A 336 -23.30 7.67 -20.92
N PHE A 337 -24.49 7.32 -21.40
CA PHE A 337 -24.71 6.42 -22.53
C PHE A 337 -24.97 7.21 -23.81
N TYR A 338 -24.23 6.89 -24.87
CA TYR A 338 -24.30 7.53 -26.18
C TYR A 338 -24.74 6.49 -27.22
N PRO A 339 -26.04 6.46 -27.58
CA PRO A 339 -26.49 5.63 -28.69
C PRO A 339 -25.88 6.13 -30.01
N ARG A 340 -25.58 5.21 -30.93
CA ARG A 340 -24.93 5.52 -32.21
C ARG A 340 -25.74 6.54 -33.00
N GLY A 341 -25.14 7.71 -33.23
CA GLY A 341 -25.77 8.83 -33.95
C GLY A 341 -26.84 9.60 -33.16
N GLY A 342 -27.02 9.28 -31.87
CA GLY A 342 -27.87 10.03 -30.95
C GLY A 342 -27.07 10.91 -29.98
N LYS A 343 -27.80 11.53 -29.04
CA LYS A 343 -27.22 12.36 -27.97
C LYS A 343 -26.94 11.55 -26.71
N GLY A 344 -25.95 12.01 -25.93
CA GLY A 344 -25.63 11.47 -24.62
C GLY A 344 -26.80 11.53 -23.64
N GLN A 345 -26.91 10.51 -22.80
CA GLN A 345 -27.92 10.40 -21.77
C GLN A 345 -27.28 9.92 -20.47
N GLU A 346 -27.49 10.62 -19.37
CA GLU A 346 -27.02 10.22 -18.04
C GLU A 346 -27.55 8.83 -17.67
N ILE A 347 -26.67 7.97 -17.16
CA ILE A 347 -27.04 6.65 -16.66
C ILE A 347 -27.60 6.81 -15.23
N LYS A 348 -28.78 6.23 -14.99
CA LYS A 348 -29.42 6.25 -13.67
C LYS A 348 -28.73 5.26 -12.74
N LEU A 349 -27.90 5.80 -11.83
CA LEU A 349 -27.11 5.05 -10.86
C LEU A 349 -27.63 5.14 -9.42
N ASP A 350 -28.71 5.89 -9.18
CA ASP A 350 -29.33 6.08 -7.87
C ASP A 350 -28.29 6.38 -6.77
N SER A 351 -28.18 5.52 -5.74
CA SER A 351 -27.24 5.71 -4.62
C SER A 351 -25.76 5.49 -4.97
N LEU A 352 -25.46 5.03 -6.18
CA LEU A 352 -24.09 4.78 -6.66
C LEU A 352 -23.54 5.98 -7.43
N LYS A 353 -24.38 6.96 -7.77
CA LYS A 353 -24.02 8.15 -8.54
C LYS A 353 -22.76 8.83 -7.98
N ASP A 354 -21.88 9.31 -8.86
CA ASP A 354 -20.56 9.94 -8.58
C ASP A 354 -19.43 9.01 -8.09
N HIS A 355 -19.74 7.77 -7.72
CA HIS A 355 -18.83 6.88 -7.00
C HIS A 355 -18.72 5.51 -7.65
N VAL A 356 -18.90 5.45 -8.98
CA VAL A 356 -18.83 4.23 -9.79
C VAL A 356 -17.60 4.24 -10.67
N ASN A 357 -17.13 3.04 -10.97
CA ASN A 357 -16.14 2.78 -12.01
C ASN A 357 -16.57 1.51 -12.75
N PHE A 358 -16.93 1.63 -14.02
CA PHE A 358 -17.27 0.46 -14.84
C PHE A 358 -16.00 -0.30 -15.22
N LEU A 359 -16.01 -1.62 -15.01
CA LEU A 359 -14.83 -2.47 -15.22
C LEU A 359 -14.93 -3.29 -16.50
N ALA A 360 -16.13 -3.79 -16.82
CA ALA A 360 -16.38 -4.59 -18.01
C ALA A 360 -17.87 -4.66 -18.33
N PHE A 361 -18.21 -4.81 -19.60
CA PHE A 361 -19.56 -5.12 -20.06
C PHE A 361 -19.61 -6.52 -20.67
N SER A 362 -20.75 -7.20 -20.56
CA SER A 362 -20.96 -8.49 -21.25
C SER A 362 -20.97 -8.30 -22.76
N GLU A 363 -20.65 -9.37 -23.49
CA GLU A 363 -20.58 -9.34 -24.97
C GLU A 363 -21.90 -8.90 -25.62
N ASP A 364 -23.04 -9.24 -25.02
CA ASP A 364 -24.37 -8.83 -25.47
C ASP A 364 -24.81 -7.44 -24.98
N GLY A 365 -23.96 -6.78 -24.19
CA GLY A 365 -24.18 -5.45 -23.64
C GLY A 365 -25.29 -5.34 -22.60
N LYS A 366 -25.72 -6.46 -22.00
CA LYS A 366 -26.83 -6.47 -21.01
C LYS A 366 -26.38 -6.56 -19.57
N GLN A 367 -25.10 -6.75 -19.31
CA GLN A 367 -24.54 -6.79 -17.96
C GLN A 367 -23.29 -5.93 -17.87
N VAL A 368 -23.03 -5.45 -16.66
CA VAL A 368 -21.84 -4.66 -16.33
C VAL A 368 -21.26 -5.14 -15.00
N VAL A 369 -19.94 -5.23 -14.92
CA VAL A 369 -19.20 -5.28 -13.66
C VAL A 369 -18.79 -3.86 -13.30
N LEU A 370 -19.09 -3.45 -12.07
CA LEU A 370 -18.79 -2.12 -11.57
C LEU A 370 -18.13 -2.19 -10.18
N GLU A 371 -17.21 -1.27 -9.93
CA GLU A 371 -16.72 -0.95 -8.59
C GLU A 371 -17.54 0.23 -8.05
N HIS A 372 -17.87 0.21 -6.76
CA HIS A 372 -18.34 1.39 -6.04
C HIS A 372 -17.54 1.60 -4.76
N SER A 373 -17.00 2.81 -4.59
CA SER A 373 -16.18 3.21 -3.44
C SER A 373 -16.16 4.74 -3.29
N THR A 374 -15.86 5.22 -2.10
CA THR A 374 -15.55 6.65 -1.84
C THR A 374 -14.18 6.74 -1.19
N ALA A 375 -13.64 7.94 -0.99
CA ALA A 375 -12.40 8.13 -0.24
C ALA A 375 -12.44 7.49 1.17
N SER A 376 -13.64 7.33 1.75
CA SER A 376 -13.88 6.73 3.08
C SER A 376 -14.77 5.48 3.05
N LYS A 377 -14.97 4.85 1.89
CA LYS A 377 -15.67 3.57 1.76
C LYS A 377 -14.85 2.59 0.94
N LEU A 378 -14.52 1.44 1.54
CA LEU A 378 -13.76 0.38 0.87
C LEU A 378 -14.42 -0.05 -0.45
N PRO A 379 -13.61 -0.42 -1.48
CA PRO A 379 -14.12 -0.90 -2.76
C PRO A 379 -15.01 -2.12 -2.63
N ARG A 380 -16.17 -2.06 -3.27
CA ARG A 380 -17.09 -3.18 -3.44
C ARG A 380 -17.38 -3.38 -4.92
N TYR A 381 -17.40 -4.64 -5.33
CA TYR A 381 -17.52 -5.03 -6.74
C TYR A 381 -18.87 -5.70 -6.98
N TYR A 382 -19.60 -5.22 -7.98
CA TYR A 382 -20.96 -5.66 -8.28
C TYR A 382 -21.08 -6.08 -9.73
N VAL A 383 -21.99 -7.01 -9.99
CA VAL A 383 -22.57 -7.25 -11.31
C VAL A 383 -23.97 -6.68 -11.33
N ALA A 384 -24.37 -6.08 -12.44
CA ALA A 384 -25.71 -5.56 -12.61
C ALA A 384 -26.19 -5.74 -14.05
N GLU A 385 -27.51 -5.72 -14.22
CA GLU A 385 -28.13 -5.63 -15.54
C GLU A 385 -28.03 -4.21 -16.06
N PHE A 386 -27.67 -4.07 -17.33
CA PHE A 386 -27.51 -2.80 -18.01
C PHE A 386 -28.53 -2.69 -19.16
N ALA A 387 -29.22 -1.55 -19.22
CA ALA A 387 -30.22 -1.26 -20.25
C ALA A 387 -30.08 0.20 -20.73
N GLY A 388 -28.94 0.52 -21.32
CA GLY A 388 -28.62 1.84 -21.88
C GLY A 388 -28.47 2.91 -20.80
N THR A 389 -29.57 3.44 -20.29
CA THR A 389 -29.59 4.52 -19.29
C THR A 389 -29.99 4.06 -17.89
N LYS A 390 -30.10 2.75 -17.67
CA LYS A 390 -30.53 2.18 -16.40
C LYS A 390 -29.66 0.99 -16.02
N ILE A 391 -29.38 0.91 -14.72
CA ILE A 391 -28.85 -0.29 -14.09
C ILE A 391 -29.92 -0.90 -13.19
N ALA A 392 -30.02 -2.22 -13.19
CA ALA A 392 -30.94 -2.98 -12.35
C ALA A 392 -30.27 -4.22 -11.75
N ASN A 393 -30.90 -4.82 -10.74
CA ASN A 393 -30.46 -6.09 -10.16
C ASN A 393 -28.98 -6.09 -9.72
N VAL A 394 -28.52 -4.98 -9.12
CA VAL A 394 -27.15 -4.83 -8.62
C VAL A 394 -26.88 -5.87 -7.52
N ARG A 395 -25.88 -6.72 -7.74
CA ARG A 395 -25.52 -7.83 -6.85
C ARG A 395 -24.02 -7.86 -6.64
N GLU A 396 -23.59 -8.02 -5.41
CA GLU A 396 -22.18 -8.09 -5.09
C GLU A 396 -21.54 -9.37 -5.65
N ILE A 397 -20.38 -9.22 -6.30
CA ILE A 397 -19.55 -10.31 -6.83
C ILE A 397 -18.70 -10.92 -5.73
N VAL A 398 -17.92 -10.06 -5.08
CA VAL A 398 -16.94 -10.44 -4.07
C VAL A 398 -16.63 -9.24 -3.20
N ALA A 399 -16.41 -9.50 -1.92
CA ALA A 399 -15.88 -8.52 -1.00
C ALA A 399 -14.37 -8.74 -0.84
N LEU A 400 -13.57 -7.74 -1.25
CA LEU A 400 -12.13 -7.74 -1.02
C LEU A 400 -11.80 -6.97 0.26
N ASN A 401 -10.61 -7.23 0.81
CA ASN A 401 -10.07 -6.50 1.95
C ASN A 401 -10.93 -6.56 3.23
N GLU A 402 -11.64 -7.68 3.48
CA GLU A 402 -12.48 -7.86 4.68
C GLU A 402 -11.79 -7.51 6.00
N LYS A 403 -10.48 -7.79 6.11
CA LYS A 403 -9.68 -7.44 7.28
C LYS A 403 -9.68 -5.93 7.59
N LEU A 404 -9.83 -5.08 6.58
CA LEU A 404 -9.85 -3.62 6.73
C LEU A 404 -11.20 -3.11 7.25
N ARG A 405 -12.27 -3.93 7.26
CA ARG A 405 -13.56 -3.53 7.85
C ARG A 405 -13.52 -3.32 9.36
N LYS A 406 -12.53 -3.92 10.01
CA LYS A 406 -12.28 -3.75 11.44
C LYS A 406 -11.47 -2.49 11.75
N LYS A 407 -10.89 -1.85 10.73
CA LYS A 407 -10.08 -0.65 10.88
C LYS A 407 -10.97 0.58 10.98
N ASP A 408 -10.51 1.57 11.73
CA ASP A 408 -11.17 2.87 11.78
C ASP A 408 -10.92 3.60 10.46
N ILE A 409 -11.93 3.66 9.60
CA ILE A 409 -11.81 4.36 8.32
C ILE A 409 -12.08 5.84 8.56
N ALA A 410 -11.07 6.67 8.31
CA ALA A 410 -11.16 8.11 8.38
C ALA A 410 -12.32 8.63 7.55
N ARG A 411 -13.17 9.45 8.18
CA ARG A 411 -14.21 10.20 7.48
C ARG A 411 -13.54 11.10 6.43
N SER A 412 -14.10 11.12 5.23
CA SER A 412 -13.69 12.04 4.17
C SER A 412 -14.85 12.94 3.74
N GLU A 413 -14.53 14.08 3.14
CA GLU A 413 -15.49 14.92 2.42
C GLU A 413 -14.82 15.59 1.21
N VAL A 414 -15.58 15.81 0.14
CA VAL A 414 -15.18 16.73 -0.93
C VAL A 414 -15.41 18.15 -0.43
N ILE A 415 -14.33 18.93 -0.33
CA ILE A 415 -14.42 20.36 -0.01
C ILE A 415 -14.16 21.19 -1.28
N GLU A 416 -14.74 22.38 -1.32
CA GLU A 416 -14.49 23.36 -2.37
C GLU A 416 -14.14 24.72 -1.77
N TRP A 417 -13.29 25.47 -2.47
CA TRP A 417 -12.89 26.82 -2.07
C TRP A 417 -12.57 27.69 -3.29
N LYS A 418 -12.42 28.99 -3.05
CA LYS A 418 -12.01 29.95 -4.07
C LYS A 418 -10.50 30.04 -4.10
N GLY A 419 -9.91 29.74 -5.25
CA GLY A 419 -8.46 29.81 -5.47
C GLY A 419 -8.10 30.89 -6.48
N TYR A 420 -7.15 30.58 -7.34
CA TYR A 420 -6.64 31.45 -8.39
C TYR A 420 -7.77 32.08 -9.20
N GLN A 421 -7.71 33.41 -9.35
CA GLN A 421 -8.71 34.24 -10.03
C GLN A 421 -10.16 34.09 -9.52
N GLY A 422 -10.35 33.57 -8.30
CA GLY A 422 -11.67 33.31 -7.75
C GLY A 422 -12.42 32.15 -8.42
N GLU A 423 -11.70 31.29 -9.15
CA GLU A 423 -12.28 30.04 -9.65
C GLU A 423 -12.46 29.02 -8.51
N MET A 424 -13.34 28.04 -8.74
CA MET A 424 -13.61 27.00 -7.75
C MET A 424 -12.56 25.90 -7.83
N VAL A 425 -11.87 25.67 -6.72
CA VAL A 425 -10.95 24.56 -6.51
C VAL A 425 -11.68 23.49 -5.70
N SER A 426 -11.43 22.22 -6.02
CA SER A 426 -11.96 21.08 -5.25
C SER A 426 -10.85 20.25 -4.63
N GLY A 427 -11.16 19.51 -3.58
CA GLY A 427 -10.21 18.58 -2.97
C GLY A 427 -10.87 17.59 -2.03
N ILE A 428 -10.15 16.55 -1.66
CA ILE A 428 -10.61 15.56 -0.67
C ILE A 428 -9.97 15.89 0.68
N LEU A 429 -10.81 16.10 1.70
CA LEU A 429 -10.38 16.30 3.08
C LEU A 429 -10.69 15.06 3.92
N TYR A 430 -9.67 14.43 4.47
CA TYR A 430 -9.78 13.37 5.47
C TYR A 430 -9.66 13.97 6.86
N TYR A 431 -10.50 13.50 7.76
CA TYR A 431 -10.58 13.97 9.14
C TYR A 431 -9.65 13.16 10.06
N PRO A 432 -9.13 13.77 11.14
CA PRO A 432 -8.61 13.03 12.29
C PRO A 432 -9.64 12.05 12.82
N GLU A 433 -9.22 10.86 13.25
CA GLU A 433 -10.14 9.85 13.83
C GLU A 433 -10.80 10.36 15.12
N ASP A 434 -10.08 11.14 15.92
CA ASP A 434 -10.55 11.74 17.17
C ASP A 434 -11.18 13.13 16.99
N TYR A 435 -11.61 13.50 15.77
CA TYR A 435 -12.07 14.85 15.48
C TYR A 435 -13.19 15.33 16.42
N GLN A 436 -13.00 16.55 16.95
CA GLN A 436 -13.94 17.22 17.83
C GLN A 436 -14.18 18.65 17.31
N PRO A 437 -15.44 19.04 17.07
CA PRO A 437 -15.76 20.42 16.68
C PRO A 437 -15.20 21.44 17.67
N GLY A 438 -14.58 22.50 17.16
CA GLY A 438 -13.97 23.57 17.97
C GLY A 438 -12.53 23.30 18.45
N ARG A 439 -11.97 22.11 18.19
CA ARG A 439 -10.54 21.82 18.37
C ARG A 439 -9.81 21.94 17.03
N GLN A 440 -8.64 22.57 17.06
CA GLN A 440 -7.71 22.64 15.92
C GLN A 440 -6.77 21.43 15.93
N TYR A 441 -6.47 20.92 14.73
CA TYR A 441 -5.62 19.74 14.50
C TYR A 441 -4.48 20.07 13.54
N PRO A 442 -3.39 19.28 13.52
CA PRO A 442 -2.41 19.33 12.44
C PRO A 442 -3.02 19.06 11.05
N LEU A 443 -2.37 19.55 10.01
CA LEU A 443 -2.72 19.31 8.60
C LEU A 443 -1.54 18.68 7.87
N MET A 444 -1.83 17.66 7.08
CA MET A 444 -0.90 17.08 6.11
C MET A 444 -1.46 17.28 4.69
N LEU A 445 -0.77 18.06 3.86
CA LEU A 445 -1.08 18.10 2.43
C LEU A 445 -0.56 16.82 1.78
N SER A 446 -1.40 16.12 1.01
CA SER A 446 -0.99 15.01 0.16
C SER A 446 -1.33 15.34 -1.28
N ILE A 447 -0.33 15.88 -1.99
CA ILE A 447 -0.49 16.46 -3.33
C ILE A 447 -0.23 15.38 -4.38
N HIS A 448 -1.15 15.21 -5.34
CA HIS A 448 -0.99 14.24 -6.43
C HIS A 448 0.09 14.66 -7.44
N GLY A 449 0.64 13.66 -8.14
CA GLY A 449 1.51 13.87 -9.30
C GLY A 449 0.74 14.44 -10.50
N GLY A 450 1.37 14.58 -11.66
CA GLY A 450 0.73 15.19 -12.82
C GLY A 450 1.72 16.04 -13.62
N PRO A 451 1.41 17.32 -13.90
CA PRO A 451 0.39 18.14 -13.24
C PRO A 451 -1.04 17.81 -13.68
N SER A 452 -1.25 17.27 -14.88
CA SER A 452 -2.54 16.86 -15.44
C SER A 452 -3.09 15.54 -14.88
N SER A 453 -3.03 15.34 -13.56
CA SER A 453 -3.69 14.23 -12.83
C SER A 453 -4.80 14.78 -11.93
N MET A 454 -5.40 13.92 -11.10
CA MET A 454 -6.44 14.30 -10.15
C MET A 454 -6.60 13.28 -9.01
N ASP A 455 -7.11 13.76 -7.88
CA ASP A 455 -7.66 12.94 -6.81
C ASP A 455 -9.19 12.93 -6.87
N LEU A 456 -9.75 11.72 -6.80
CA LEU A 456 -11.20 11.47 -6.80
C LEU A 456 -11.68 11.10 -5.40
N ASP A 457 -12.96 11.36 -5.11
CA ASP A 457 -13.68 10.80 -3.96
C ASP A 457 -13.97 9.31 -4.20
N ARG A 458 -12.88 8.55 -4.22
CA ARG A 458 -12.78 7.12 -4.49
C ARG A 458 -11.66 6.57 -3.61
N TRP A 459 -11.78 5.31 -3.22
CA TRP A 459 -10.76 4.68 -2.36
C TRP A 459 -9.39 4.70 -3.06
N SER A 460 -8.39 5.30 -2.41
CA SER A 460 -7.04 5.47 -2.96
C SER A 460 -6.00 5.46 -1.86
N GLU A 461 -5.69 4.25 -1.39
CA GLU A 461 -4.74 3.98 -0.30
C GLU A 461 -3.52 3.24 -0.87
N ARG A 462 -2.33 3.84 -0.78
CA ARG A 462 -1.09 3.31 -1.40
C ARG A 462 0.18 3.84 -0.74
N TRP A 463 1.32 3.22 -1.03
CA TRP A 463 2.61 3.61 -0.44
C TRP A 463 3.04 5.07 -0.68
N SER A 464 2.52 5.72 -1.73
CA SER A 464 2.80 7.13 -2.04
C SER A 464 1.81 8.12 -1.43
N THR A 465 0.63 7.70 -0.98
CA THR A 465 -0.38 8.53 -0.31
C THR A 465 -1.23 7.64 0.59
N TYR A 466 -1.17 7.92 1.90
CA TYR A 466 -1.75 7.04 2.91
C TYR A 466 -2.59 7.80 3.96
N PRO A 467 -3.73 8.38 3.54
CA PRO A 467 -4.50 9.28 4.40
C PRO A 467 -4.97 8.63 5.70
N GLN A 468 -5.28 7.32 5.71
CA GLN A 468 -5.78 6.63 6.90
C GLN A 468 -4.76 6.66 8.06
N ILE A 469 -3.49 6.34 7.76
CA ILE A 469 -2.40 6.33 8.75
C ILE A 469 -2.10 7.75 9.30
N LEU A 470 -2.30 8.79 8.49
CA LEU A 470 -2.09 10.19 8.90
C LEU A 470 -3.27 10.71 9.72
N SER A 471 -4.50 10.36 9.34
CA SER A 471 -5.72 10.61 10.12
C SER A 471 -5.67 9.97 11.51
N GLN A 472 -5.18 8.73 11.60
CA GLN A 472 -4.94 8.03 12.87
C GLN A 472 -3.93 8.76 13.78
N ARG A 473 -2.97 9.49 13.21
CA ARG A 473 -2.03 10.32 13.98
C ARG A 473 -2.64 11.63 14.50
N GLY A 474 -3.92 11.88 14.19
CA GLY A 474 -4.64 13.07 14.59
C GLY A 474 -4.48 14.24 13.63
N ALA A 475 -4.18 14.02 12.35
CA ALA A 475 -4.08 15.09 11.35
C ALA A 475 -5.27 15.08 10.38
N PHE A 476 -5.66 16.28 9.94
CA PHE A 476 -6.38 16.40 8.68
C PHE A 476 -5.45 16.03 7.53
N VAL A 477 -5.99 15.42 6.48
CA VAL A 477 -5.25 15.23 5.22
C VAL A 477 -6.02 15.90 4.09
N LEU A 478 -5.40 16.90 3.45
CA LEU A 478 -5.98 17.58 2.31
C LEU A 478 -5.30 17.14 1.02
N LYS A 479 -6.10 16.71 0.05
CA LYS A 479 -5.69 16.34 -1.30
C LYS A 479 -6.29 17.34 -2.29
N PRO A 480 -5.58 18.44 -2.62
CA PRO A 480 -6.13 19.49 -3.48
C PRO A 480 -6.01 19.12 -4.96
N ASN A 481 -7.08 19.30 -5.73
CA ASN A 481 -7.05 19.33 -7.19
C ASN A 481 -6.84 20.79 -7.63
N TYR A 482 -5.58 21.22 -7.65
CA TYR A 482 -5.16 22.57 -8.01
C TYR A 482 -5.32 22.85 -9.52
N HIS A 483 -5.39 24.11 -9.92
CA HIS A 483 -5.31 24.58 -11.31
C HIS A 483 -4.15 23.91 -12.04
N GLY A 484 -4.42 23.28 -13.19
CA GLY A 484 -3.51 22.34 -13.84
C GLY A 484 -3.92 20.87 -13.68
N SER A 485 -4.79 20.55 -12.72
CA SER A 485 -5.36 19.21 -12.56
C SER A 485 -6.32 18.87 -13.68
N ALA A 486 -6.40 17.59 -14.03
CA ALA A 486 -7.40 17.08 -14.94
C ALA A 486 -8.82 17.18 -14.33
N ASN A 487 -9.83 16.78 -15.09
CA ASN A 487 -11.24 16.73 -14.70
C ASN A 487 -12.00 18.06 -14.48
N HIS A 488 -11.40 19.21 -14.75
CA HIS A 488 -12.01 20.54 -14.54
C HIS A 488 -12.20 21.35 -15.83
N GLY A 489 -11.97 20.73 -16.99
CA GLY A 489 -12.06 21.39 -18.30
C GLY A 489 -10.74 21.94 -18.82
N LEU A 490 -10.74 22.30 -20.10
CA LEU A 490 -9.52 22.66 -20.83
C LEU A 490 -8.83 23.89 -20.24
N ALA A 491 -9.58 24.95 -19.95
CA ALA A 491 -9.01 26.18 -19.40
C ALA A 491 -8.34 25.95 -18.03
N TYR A 492 -8.90 25.06 -17.20
CA TYR A 492 -8.38 24.76 -15.88
C TYR A 492 -7.12 23.90 -15.93
N VAL A 493 -7.06 22.87 -16.77
CA VAL A 493 -5.87 22.01 -16.89
C VAL A 493 -4.70 22.74 -17.58
N GLU A 494 -4.99 23.71 -18.43
CA GLU A 494 -3.99 24.50 -19.16
C GLU A 494 -3.54 25.78 -18.43
N SER A 495 -4.17 26.16 -17.31
CA SER A 495 -3.94 27.44 -16.65
C SER A 495 -2.52 27.64 -16.11
N ILE A 496 -1.75 26.55 -15.97
CA ILE A 496 -0.37 26.54 -15.48
C ILE A 496 0.67 26.60 -16.61
N LYS A 497 0.23 26.52 -17.88
CA LYS A 497 1.13 26.72 -19.01
C LYS A 497 1.70 28.13 -18.99
N GLU A 498 3.02 28.23 -19.13
CA GLU A 498 3.82 29.46 -18.98
C GLU A 498 3.65 30.16 -17.62
N ASN A 499 2.93 29.54 -16.69
CA ASN A 499 2.49 30.12 -15.43
C ASN A 499 2.70 29.16 -14.25
N TYR A 500 3.54 28.14 -14.43
CA TYR A 500 3.81 27.09 -13.44
C TYR A 500 4.14 27.67 -12.06
N TYR A 501 3.60 27.07 -11.01
CA TYR A 501 3.63 27.55 -9.62
C TYR A 501 2.80 28.79 -9.27
N GLU A 502 2.21 29.53 -10.21
CA GLU A 502 1.38 30.68 -9.82
C GLU A 502 -0.02 30.23 -9.39
N PRO A 503 -0.83 29.57 -10.25
CA PRO A 503 -2.17 29.12 -9.86
C PRO A 503 -2.14 28.08 -8.73
N GLU A 504 -1.21 27.13 -8.80
CA GLU A 504 -1.16 26.00 -7.87
C GLU A 504 -0.88 26.44 -6.44
N MET A 505 0.04 27.40 -6.27
CA MET A 505 0.41 27.90 -4.94
C MET A 505 -0.74 28.69 -4.31
N GLU A 506 -1.43 29.52 -5.08
CA GLU A 506 -2.61 30.26 -4.61
C GLU A 506 -3.74 29.31 -4.22
N ASP A 507 -4.05 28.33 -5.05
CA ASP A 507 -5.07 27.32 -4.78
C ASP A 507 -4.78 26.54 -3.49
N ILE A 508 -3.57 25.99 -3.37
CA ILE A 508 -3.21 25.15 -2.24
C ILE A 508 -3.23 25.98 -0.95
N THR A 509 -2.67 27.18 -0.96
CA THR A 509 -2.63 28.04 0.23
C THR A 509 -4.02 28.55 0.63
N ALA A 510 -4.87 28.92 -0.32
CA ALA A 510 -6.26 29.29 -0.04
C ALA A 510 -7.06 28.15 0.61
N GLY A 511 -6.80 26.90 0.21
CA GLY A 511 -7.40 25.71 0.83
C GLY A 511 -6.96 25.53 2.29
N ILE A 512 -5.67 25.76 2.57
CA ILE A 512 -5.15 25.75 3.94
C ILE A 512 -5.76 26.87 4.77
N ASP A 513 -5.79 28.10 4.24
CA ASP A 513 -6.29 29.29 4.93
C ASP A 513 -7.77 29.13 5.30
N LYS A 514 -8.59 28.59 4.39
CA LYS A 514 -9.98 28.21 4.68
C LYS A 514 -10.09 27.29 5.90
N LEU A 515 -9.27 26.25 6.00
CA LEU A 515 -9.33 25.30 7.12
C LEU A 515 -8.85 25.93 8.45
N ILE A 516 -7.92 26.88 8.39
CA ILE A 516 -7.48 27.66 9.56
C ILE A 516 -8.61 28.59 10.02
N GLU A 517 -9.23 29.32 9.09
CA GLU A 517 -10.34 30.25 9.36
C GLU A 517 -11.57 29.54 9.94
N GLU A 518 -11.85 28.31 9.50
CA GLU A 518 -12.90 27.45 10.05
C GLU A 518 -12.56 26.89 11.44
N GLY A 519 -11.35 27.14 11.96
CA GLY A 519 -10.90 26.64 13.25
C GLY A 519 -10.63 25.13 13.27
N LYS A 520 -10.45 24.50 12.09
CA LYS A 520 -10.15 23.06 11.96
C LYS A 520 -8.66 22.77 12.08
N VAL A 521 -7.82 23.64 11.50
CA VAL A 521 -6.37 23.43 11.41
C VAL A 521 -5.61 24.43 12.27
N HIS A 522 -4.56 23.97 12.94
CA HIS A 522 -3.64 24.84 13.67
C HIS A 522 -2.59 25.43 12.71
N PRO A 523 -2.40 26.76 12.64
CA PRO A 523 -1.51 27.40 11.67
C PRO A 523 -0.03 26.99 11.82
N ASP A 524 0.41 26.62 13.03
CA ASP A 524 1.78 26.16 13.30
C ASP A 524 1.95 24.63 13.19
N SER A 525 1.04 23.91 12.56
CA SER A 525 1.11 22.43 12.48
C SER A 525 0.72 21.93 11.09
N ILE A 526 1.43 22.39 10.07
CA ILE A 526 1.17 22.05 8.67
C ILE A 526 2.39 21.32 8.09
N GLY A 527 2.17 20.18 7.45
CA GLY A 527 3.16 19.45 6.65
C GLY A 527 2.73 19.32 5.19
N SER A 528 3.68 19.09 4.28
CA SER A 528 3.40 18.76 2.87
C SER A 528 4.14 17.51 2.40
N MET A 529 3.45 16.65 1.64
CA MET A 529 4.02 15.49 0.97
C MET A 529 3.45 15.35 -0.44
N GLY A 530 4.20 14.68 -1.30
CA GLY A 530 3.76 14.36 -2.65
C GLY A 530 4.77 13.51 -3.40
N TRP A 531 4.34 12.96 -4.53
CA TRP A 531 5.18 12.21 -5.46
C TRP A 531 5.07 12.80 -6.87
N SER A 532 6.15 12.80 -7.65
CA SER A 532 6.17 13.45 -8.99
C SER A 532 5.84 14.94 -8.86
N ASN A 533 4.92 15.49 -9.66
CA ASN A 533 4.53 16.89 -9.54
C ASN A 533 4.09 17.31 -8.11
N GLY A 534 3.50 16.40 -7.33
CA GLY A 534 3.18 16.70 -5.94
C GLY A 534 4.42 16.97 -5.07
N ALA A 535 5.56 16.37 -5.40
CA ALA A 535 6.85 16.65 -4.79
C ALA A 535 7.43 17.99 -5.28
N ILE A 536 7.28 18.30 -6.57
CA ILE A 536 7.67 19.59 -7.16
C ILE A 536 6.93 20.75 -6.45
N LEU A 537 5.61 20.62 -6.30
CA LEU A 537 4.78 21.58 -5.57
C LEU A 537 5.09 21.60 -4.07
N THR A 538 5.32 20.44 -3.44
CA THR A 538 5.78 20.36 -2.04
C THR A 538 7.08 21.16 -1.83
N THR A 539 8.05 21.00 -2.73
CA THR A 539 9.31 21.76 -2.69
C THR A 539 9.04 23.25 -2.83
N MET A 540 8.26 23.67 -3.83
CA MET A 540 8.00 25.11 -4.06
C MET A 540 7.23 25.77 -2.92
N LEU A 541 6.33 25.04 -2.25
CA LEU A 541 5.65 25.52 -1.04
C LEU A 541 6.65 25.88 0.07
N THR A 542 7.71 25.08 0.26
CA THR A 542 8.76 25.37 1.26
C THR A 542 9.65 26.54 0.87
N VAL A 543 9.82 26.80 -0.43
CA VAL A 543 10.59 27.95 -0.93
C VAL A 543 9.79 29.25 -0.77
N ARG A 544 8.51 29.27 -1.19
CA ARG A 544 7.66 30.47 -1.15
C ARG A 544 7.19 30.80 0.27
N TYR A 545 6.96 29.80 1.11
CA TYR A 545 6.40 29.96 2.46
C TYR A 545 7.27 29.28 3.53
N PRO A 546 8.53 29.72 3.71
CA PRO A 546 9.53 28.99 4.48
C PRO A 546 9.24 28.83 5.98
N GLU A 547 8.29 29.60 6.53
CA GLU A 547 7.87 29.53 7.93
C GLU A 547 6.57 28.74 8.14
N ARG A 548 5.85 28.42 7.05
CA ARG A 548 4.50 27.85 7.10
C ARG A 548 4.49 26.34 7.36
N PHE A 549 5.50 25.62 6.88
CA PHE A 549 5.56 24.16 6.92
C PHE A 549 6.55 23.65 7.97
N LYS A 550 6.09 22.72 8.82
CA LYS A 550 6.90 22.04 9.85
C LYS A 550 7.60 20.79 9.33
N VAL A 551 7.11 20.20 8.24
CA VAL A 551 7.72 19.02 7.62
C VAL A 551 7.41 18.99 6.11
N ALA A 552 8.39 18.54 5.32
CA ALA A 552 8.23 18.31 3.87
C ALA A 552 8.72 16.91 3.48
N CYS A 553 7.93 16.20 2.69
CA CYS A 553 8.25 14.84 2.20
C CYS A 553 8.09 14.72 0.67
N PRO A 554 8.98 15.36 -0.13
CA PRO A 554 8.96 15.27 -1.59
C PRO A 554 9.60 13.96 -2.10
N GLY A 555 8.88 13.19 -2.91
CA GLY A 555 9.40 12.02 -3.62
C GLY A 555 9.39 12.16 -5.14
N ALA A 556 10.49 11.86 -5.81
CA ALA A 556 10.65 11.97 -7.25
C ALA A 556 10.19 13.33 -7.80
N GLY A 557 10.74 14.43 -7.27
CA GLY A 557 10.39 15.79 -7.69
C GLY A 557 11.60 16.59 -8.15
N ASP A 558 11.38 17.38 -9.20
CA ASP A 558 12.36 18.27 -9.83
C ASP A 558 12.66 19.50 -8.99
N VAL A 559 13.91 19.94 -9.06
CA VAL A 559 14.38 21.21 -8.49
C VAL A 559 15.09 22.08 -9.52
N ASN A 560 15.48 21.51 -10.67
CA ASN A 560 16.20 22.17 -11.73
C ASN A 560 15.61 21.80 -13.10
N TRP A 561 14.77 22.68 -13.65
CA TRP A 561 14.15 22.50 -14.95
C TRP A 561 15.16 22.53 -16.10
N THR A 562 16.30 23.19 -15.94
CA THR A 562 17.31 23.21 -17.02
C THR A 562 17.90 21.81 -17.24
N SER A 563 18.14 21.07 -16.16
CA SER A 563 18.58 19.67 -16.29
C SER A 563 17.41 18.73 -16.60
N ASP A 564 16.19 19.03 -16.12
CA ASP A 564 15.00 18.22 -16.42
C ASP A 564 14.75 18.09 -17.93
N PHE A 565 14.75 19.21 -18.66
CA PHE A 565 14.60 19.27 -20.11
C PHE A 565 15.42 18.20 -20.86
N GLY A 566 16.67 18.01 -20.44
CA GLY A 566 17.63 17.11 -21.11
C GLY A 566 17.76 15.71 -20.51
N THR A 567 17.17 15.45 -19.34
CA THR A 567 17.37 14.18 -18.61
C THR A 567 16.08 13.41 -18.34
N CYS A 568 14.94 14.12 -18.25
CA CYS A 568 13.62 13.51 -18.19
C CYS A 568 13.24 12.89 -19.54
N GLN A 569 12.67 11.67 -19.49
CA GLN A 569 12.27 10.92 -20.68
C GLN A 569 11.17 11.59 -21.51
N PHE A 570 10.51 12.62 -20.96
CA PHE A 570 9.49 13.44 -21.62
C PHE A 570 9.78 14.96 -21.51
N GLY A 571 10.97 15.35 -21.04
CA GLY A 571 11.32 16.73 -20.69
C GLY A 571 11.21 17.71 -21.86
N VAL A 572 11.64 17.32 -23.07
CA VAL A 572 11.59 18.18 -24.26
C VAL A 572 10.15 18.62 -24.59
N SER A 573 9.20 17.68 -24.52
CA SER A 573 7.78 17.93 -24.79
C SER A 573 7.12 18.67 -23.63
N PHE A 574 7.32 18.18 -22.41
CA PHE A 574 6.73 18.75 -21.20
C PHE A 574 7.17 20.20 -20.97
N ASP A 575 8.48 20.44 -20.89
CA ASP A 575 9.02 21.75 -20.53
C ASP A 575 8.71 22.80 -21.59
N GLN A 576 8.68 22.43 -22.88
CA GLN A 576 8.30 23.40 -23.91
C GLN A 576 6.83 23.81 -23.82
N SER A 577 5.94 22.90 -23.45
CA SER A 577 4.53 23.25 -23.25
C SER A 577 4.30 24.12 -22.01
N TYR A 578 5.07 23.91 -20.94
CA TYR A 578 4.91 24.67 -19.69
C TYR A 578 5.78 25.93 -19.59
N PHE A 579 6.87 26.05 -20.33
CA PHE A 579 7.80 27.19 -20.27
C PHE A 579 7.94 27.98 -21.57
N GLY A 580 7.12 27.66 -22.59
CA GLY A 580 7.00 28.46 -23.81
C GLY A 580 8.22 28.40 -24.73
N GLY A 581 9.06 27.38 -24.61
CA GLY A 581 10.26 27.19 -25.44
C GLY A 581 11.36 26.40 -24.74
N ALA A 582 12.42 26.05 -25.47
CA ALA A 582 13.58 25.33 -24.96
C ALA A 582 14.49 26.24 -24.11
N PRO A 583 15.44 25.69 -23.31
CA PRO A 583 16.30 26.49 -22.44
C PRO A 583 17.15 27.55 -23.14
N TRP A 584 17.49 27.35 -24.42
CA TRP A 584 18.32 28.26 -25.21
C TRP A 584 17.51 29.22 -26.10
N ASP A 585 16.17 29.12 -26.10
CA ASP A 585 15.34 29.97 -26.94
C ASP A 585 15.30 31.41 -26.39
N ASP A 586 15.30 32.38 -27.30
CA ASP A 586 15.08 33.77 -26.95
C ASP A 586 13.57 34.05 -26.82
N THR A 587 13.08 34.02 -25.59
CA THR A 587 11.65 34.25 -25.28
C THR A 587 11.36 35.70 -24.87
N ASN A 588 12.37 36.48 -24.46
CA ASN A 588 12.17 37.81 -23.90
C ASN A 588 13.31 38.83 -24.17
N GLY A 589 14.02 38.67 -25.28
CA GLY A 589 15.17 39.49 -25.69
C GLY A 589 16.50 39.07 -25.05
N LYS A 590 16.57 37.82 -24.55
CA LYS A 590 17.75 37.21 -23.92
C LYS A 590 18.17 35.98 -24.70
N ASN A 591 19.45 35.66 -24.69
CA ASN A 591 20.00 34.52 -25.41
C ASN A 591 19.70 33.15 -24.75
N TYR A 592 18.71 33.08 -23.86
CA TYR A 592 18.23 31.89 -23.16
C TYR A 592 16.83 32.15 -22.58
N ASN A 593 16.07 31.08 -22.33
CA ASN A 593 14.74 31.17 -21.74
C ASN A 593 14.86 31.24 -20.21
N GLU A 594 14.55 32.39 -19.63
CA GLU A 594 14.68 32.62 -18.19
C GLU A 594 13.73 31.79 -17.32
N ALA A 595 12.63 31.27 -17.90
CA ALA A 595 11.67 30.46 -17.16
C ALA A 595 12.36 29.28 -16.45
N TYR A 596 13.33 28.63 -17.10
CA TYR A 596 14.08 27.51 -16.54
C TYR A 596 14.94 27.88 -15.32
N LEU A 597 15.32 29.15 -15.16
CA LEU A 597 16.02 29.62 -13.96
C LEU A 597 15.02 30.10 -12.90
N ILE A 598 14.06 30.95 -13.29
CA ILE A 598 13.10 31.57 -12.38
C ILE A 598 12.19 30.53 -11.72
N LYS A 599 11.80 29.50 -12.47
CA LYS A 599 10.89 28.45 -12.00
C LYS A 599 11.64 27.31 -11.32
N SER A 600 12.98 27.26 -11.34
CA SER A 600 13.75 26.19 -10.69
C SER A 600 13.94 26.48 -9.21
N PRO A 601 13.34 25.69 -8.29
CA PRO A 601 13.50 25.89 -6.85
C PRO A 601 14.97 25.87 -6.40
N LEU A 602 15.85 25.18 -7.14
CA LEU A 602 17.29 25.07 -6.84
C LEU A 602 17.95 26.41 -6.52
N PHE A 603 17.60 27.47 -7.26
CA PHE A 603 18.23 28.79 -7.14
C PHE A 603 17.73 29.62 -5.95
N ASP A 604 16.74 29.11 -5.22
CA ASP A 604 16.12 29.77 -4.06
C ASP A 604 16.15 28.86 -2.80
N MET A 605 16.93 27.78 -2.82
CA MET A 605 16.98 26.79 -1.74
C MET A 605 17.42 27.38 -0.40
N GLU A 606 18.15 28.50 -0.39
CA GLU A 606 18.55 29.21 0.83
C GLU A 606 17.37 29.83 1.59
N LYS A 607 16.17 29.82 1.02
CA LYS A 607 14.95 30.22 1.74
C LYS A 607 14.41 29.09 2.60
N VAL A 608 14.67 27.82 2.24
CA VAL A 608 14.05 26.65 2.87
C VAL A 608 14.52 26.49 4.32
N ARG A 609 13.55 26.48 5.24
CA ARG A 609 13.75 26.24 6.68
C ARG A 609 12.98 25.02 7.21
N THR A 610 12.31 24.29 6.31
CA THR A 610 11.49 23.13 6.65
C THR A 610 12.36 21.87 6.71
N PRO A 611 12.24 21.03 7.76
CA PRO A 611 12.82 19.70 7.78
C PRO A 611 12.30 18.83 6.62
N THR A 612 13.20 18.31 5.79
CA THR A 612 12.85 17.67 4.50
C THR A 612 13.39 16.25 4.38
N ILE A 613 12.53 15.30 3.97
CA ILE A 613 12.94 13.94 3.58
C ILE A 613 12.63 13.65 2.11
N ILE A 614 13.66 13.30 1.35
CA ILE A 614 13.65 13.18 -0.11
C ILE A 614 13.70 11.70 -0.51
N PHE A 615 12.94 11.31 -1.55
CA PHE A 615 12.89 9.93 -2.05
C PHE A 615 13.08 9.85 -3.56
N HIS A 616 13.85 8.89 -4.09
CA HIS A 616 13.95 8.63 -5.56
C HIS A 616 14.21 7.15 -5.89
N GLY A 617 13.70 6.65 -7.02
CA GLY A 617 14.18 5.40 -7.63
C GLY A 617 15.50 5.61 -8.39
N SER A 618 16.42 4.64 -8.42
CA SER A 618 17.68 4.82 -9.17
C SER A 618 17.52 4.75 -10.69
N GLU A 619 16.46 4.10 -11.17
CA GLU A 619 16.12 3.93 -12.59
C GLU A 619 14.93 4.80 -12.99
N ASP A 620 14.64 5.83 -12.20
CA ASP A 620 13.62 6.80 -12.52
C ASP A 620 14.08 7.63 -13.74
N ARG A 621 13.34 7.53 -14.83
CA ARG A 621 13.54 8.34 -16.04
C ARG A 621 12.46 9.40 -16.22
N ALA A 622 11.40 9.38 -15.42
CA ALA A 622 10.38 10.42 -15.44
C ALA A 622 10.83 11.63 -14.61
N VAL A 623 11.51 11.37 -13.49
CA VAL A 623 12.22 12.39 -12.70
C VAL A 623 13.57 11.81 -12.29
N PRO A 624 14.65 12.12 -13.03
CA PRO A 624 15.96 11.52 -12.79
C PRO A 624 16.46 11.73 -11.37
N ARG A 625 17.03 10.67 -10.78
CA ARG A 625 17.55 10.67 -9.40
C ARG A 625 18.51 11.80 -9.05
N ASP A 626 19.13 12.41 -10.04
CA ASP A 626 20.08 13.50 -9.88
C ASP A 626 19.39 14.80 -9.44
N GLN A 627 18.10 15.00 -9.75
CA GLN A 627 17.26 16.05 -9.16
C GLN A 627 17.21 15.93 -7.63
N GLY A 628 17.04 14.71 -7.12
CA GLY A 628 17.12 14.42 -5.69
C GLY A 628 18.49 14.71 -5.07
N TRP A 629 19.58 14.49 -5.80
CA TRP A 629 20.93 14.84 -5.35
C TRP A 629 21.16 16.35 -5.30
N GLU A 630 20.74 17.08 -6.34
CA GLU A 630 20.81 18.54 -6.38
C GLU A 630 20.05 19.13 -5.17
N TYR A 631 18.85 18.63 -4.91
CA TYR A 631 18.04 19.09 -3.78
C TYR A 631 18.69 18.77 -2.42
N TYR A 632 19.10 17.52 -2.21
CA TYR A 632 19.74 17.10 -0.97
C TYR A 632 21.01 17.90 -0.71
N ARG A 633 21.86 18.08 -1.72
CA ARG A 633 23.14 18.80 -1.56
C ARG A 633 22.92 20.27 -1.30
N ALA A 634 21.97 20.92 -1.97
CA ALA A 634 21.62 22.31 -1.66
C ALA A 634 21.24 22.46 -0.19
N LEU A 635 20.22 21.72 0.28
CA LEU A 635 19.76 21.82 1.68
C LEU A 635 20.83 21.41 2.69
N GLN A 636 21.61 20.38 2.40
CA GLN A 636 22.70 19.93 3.27
C GLN A 636 23.76 21.03 3.45
N GLN A 637 24.14 21.72 2.38
CA GLN A 637 25.17 22.75 2.43
C GLN A 637 24.65 24.06 3.05
N ILE A 638 23.38 24.39 2.84
CA ILE A 638 22.71 25.53 3.47
C ILE A 638 22.53 25.30 4.98
N ALA A 639 22.22 24.06 5.37
CA ALA A 639 22.15 23.60 6.75
C ALA A 639 21.21 24.40 7.68
N GLN A 640 20.15 25.00 7.15
CA GLN A 640 19.13 25.70 7.95
C GLN A 640 18.11 24.76 8.61
N ALA A 641 17.90 23.57 8.04
CA ALA A 641 17.00 22.56 8.57
C ALA A 641 17.56 21.15 8.32
N PRO A 642 17.15 20.15 9.12
CA PRO A 642 17.51 18.75 8.86
C PRO A 642 17.02 18.30 7.48
N VAL A 643 17.89 17.59 6.75
CA VAL A 643 17.54 16.99 5.46
C VAL A 643 18.00 15.55 5.41
N ARG A 644 17.19 14.68 4.79
CA ARG A 644 17.53 13.28 4.54
C ARG A 644 17.18 12.89 3.12
N PHE A 645 18.00 12.05 2.49
CA PHE A 645 17.76 11.53 1.16
C PHE A 645 17.83 10.01 1.14
N LEU A 646 16.79 9.37 0.60
CA LEU A 646 16.73 7.95 0.33
C LEU A 646 16.57 7.72 -1.16
N TRP A 647 17.48 6.93 -1.73
CA TRP A 647 17.30 6.40 -3.08
C TRP A 647 17.08 4.89 -3.05
N PHE A 648 16.34 4.37 -4.02
CA PHE A 648 15.89 2.98 -4.07
C PHE A 648 16.52 2.28 -5.29
N PRO A 649 17.56 1.45 -5.09
CA PRO A 649 18.28 0.81 -6.19
C PRO A 649 17.41 -0.10 -7.06
N GLY A 650 17.56 0.03 -8.38
CA GLY A 650 16.84 -0.74 -9.39
C GLY A 650 15.33 -0.44 -9.41
N GLN A 651 14.88 0.71 -8.89
CA GLN A 651 13.47 1.07 -8.91
C GLN A 651 13.21 2.18 -9.94
N PRO A 652 12.14 2.05 -10.73
CA PRO A 652 11.70 3.10 -11.63
C PRO A 652 10.94 4.20 -10.86
N HIS A 653 10.28 5.10 -11.59
CA HIS A 653 9.49 6.21 -11.02
C HIS A 653 8.49 5.79 -9.95
N GLY A 654 7.79 4.65 -10.14
CA GLY A 654 6.97 4.03 -9.11
C GLY A 654 7.71 2.88 -8.43
N LEU A 655 7.83 2.90 -7.11
CA LEU A 655 8.45 1.80 -6.37
C LEU A 655 7.63 0.51 -6.57
N GLN A 656 8.29 -0.58 -6.99
CA GLN A 656 7.66 -1.87 -7.28
C GLN A 656 7.95 -2.93 -6.20
N LYS A 657 9.10 -2.83 -5.53
CA LYS A 657 9.51 -3.75 -4.45
C LYS A 657 8.74 -3.46 -3.17
N ILE A 658 8.24 -4.51 -2.53
CA ILE A 658 7.45 -4.42 -1.29
C ILE A 658 8.33 -3.84 -0.17
N THR A 659 9.58 -4.32 -0.04
CA THR A 659 10.51 -3.82 0.98
C THR A 659 10.83 -2.33 0.79
N HIS A 660 10.93 -1.85 -0.45
CA HIS A 660 11.23 -0.45 -0.74
C HIS A 660 10.02 0.45 -0.45
N GLN A 661 8.81 0.02 -0.83
CA GLN A 661 7.57 0.72 -0.47
C GLN A 661 7.42 0.84 1.06
N LYS A 662 7.66 -0.26 1.78
CA LYS A 662 7.63 -0.29 3.25
C LYS A 662 8.67 0.65 3.86
N ARG A 663 9.91 0.56 3.40
CA ARG A 663 11.02 1.40 3.89
C ARG A 663 10.77 2.88 3.67
N LYS A 664 10.17 3.26 2.53
CA LYS A 664 9.75 4.64 2.25
C LYS A 664 8.76 5.12 3.30
N MET A 665 7.67 4.37 3.50
CA MET A 665 6.62 4.73 4.46
C MET A 665 7.15 4.80 5.89
N GLU A 666 7.96 3.84 6.33
CA GLU A 666 8.55 3.83 7.68
C GLU A 666 9.39 5.09 7.96
N GLU A 667 10.26 5.47 7.02
CA GLU A 667 11.15 6.61 7.20
C GLU A 667 10.42 7.95 7.06
N GLU A 668 9.42 8.03 6.18
CA GLU A 668 8.57 9.21 6.03
C GLU A 668 7.68 9.43 7.25
N LEU A 669 7.00 8.39 7.73
CA LEU A 669 6.17 8.47 8.93
C LEU A 669 6.98 8.82 10.17
N ALA A 670 8.18 8.25 10.33
CA ALA A 670 9.07 8.62 11.43
C ALA A 670 9.52 10.09 11.35
N TRP A 671 9.75 10.61 10.13
CA TRP A 671 10.08 12.01 9.90
C TRP A 671 8.91 12.93 10.25
N ILE A 672 7.70 12.58 9.80
CA ILE A 672 6.46 13.31 10.14
C ILE A 672 6.20 13.25 11.66
N ASP A 673 6.32 12.08 12.29
CA ASP A 673 6.17 11.90 13.74
C ASP A 673 7.15 12.81 14.51
N THR A 674 8.38 12.97 14.03
CA THR A 674 9.38 13.85 14.64
C THR A 674 9.03 15.33 14.51
N TYR A 675 8.78 15.80 13.29
CA TYR A 675 8.75 17.24 13.00
C TYR A 675 7.34 17.86 13.00
N LEU A 676 6.29 17.08 12.73
CA LEU A 676 4.91 17.54 12.80
C LEU A 676 4.28 17.26 14.16
N PHE A 677 4.55 16.07 14.72
CA PHE A 677 3.91 15.61 15.97
C PHE A 677 4.82 15.67 17.21
N GLY A 678 6.09 16.07 17.06
CA GLY A 678 7.03 16.23 18.18
C GLY A 678 7.38 14.92 18.91
N LYS A 679 7.25 13.77 18.26
CA LYS A 679 7.59 12.46 18.83
C LYS A 679 9.07 12.14 18.57
N GLU A 680 9.82 11.80 19.61
CA GLU A 680 11.20 11.33 19.42
C GLU A 680 11.23 9.98 18.69
N ARG A 681 12.20 9.83 17.77
CA ARG A 681 12.52 8.53 17.18
C ARG A 681 13.12 7.63 18.26
N LYS A 682 12.31 6.70 18.78
CA LYS A 682 12.71 5.79 19.88
C LYS A 682 13.65 4.66 19.45
N ASP A 683 13.69 4.36 18.15
CA ASP A 683 14.42 3.19 17.67
C ASP A 683 15.92 3.46 17.59
N ASN A 684 16.70 2.71 18.37
CA ASN A 684 18.14 2.65 18.24
C ASN A 684 18.51 1.51 17.28
N PRO A 685 18.87 1.80 16.01
CA PRO A 685 19.17 0.75 15.03
C PRO A 685 20.40 -0.10 15.40
N ALA A 686 21.22 0.34 16.36
CA ALA A 686 22.36 -0.43 16.86
C ALA A 686 21.95 -1.48 17.91
N LEU A 687 20.75 -1.36 18.49
CA LEU A 687 20.25 -2.25 19.53
C LEU A 687 19.23 -3.22 18.93
N LYS A 688 19.62 -4.49 18.77
CA LYS A 688 18.68 -5.55 18.40
C LYS A 688 17.79 -5.88 19.61
N ASP A 689 16.48 -5.92 19.43
CA ASP A 689 15.49 -6.09 20.53
C ASP A 689 15.71 -7.34 21.39
N ASP A 690 16.23 -8.41 20.80
CA ASP A 690 16.52 -9.68 21.48
C ASP A 690 18.00 -9.80 21.91
N SER A 691 18.81 -8.76 21.72
CA SER A 691 20.21 -8.78 22.14
C SER A 691 20.34 -8.90 23.66
N PRO A 692 21.46 -9.47 24.16
CA PRO A 692 21.73 -9.50 25.60
C PRO A 692 21.61 -8.11 26.26
N LEU A 693 22.05 -7.04 25.57
CA LEU A 693 21.94 -5.68 26.09
C LEU A 693 20.48 -5.21 26.18
N ALA A 694 19.65 -5.46 25.16
CA ALA A 694 18.23 -5.09 25.19
C ALA A 694 17.48 -5.84 26.29
N GLN A 695 17.81 -7.13 26.49
CA GLN A 695 17.26 -7.93 27.57
C GLN A 695 17.68 -7.41 28.96
N MET A 696 18.95 -7.02 29.13
CA MET A 696 19.43 -6.42 30.38
C MET A 696 18.77 -5.06 30.67
N LEU A 697 18.70 -4.18 29.67
CA LEU A 697 18.02 -2.88 29.79
C LEU A 697 16.54 -3.06 30.15
N THR A 698 15.87 -4.04 29.57
CA THR A 698 14.49 -4.39 29.93
C THR A 698 14.40 -4.91 31.36
N LYS A 699 15.30 -5.83 31.75
CA LYS A 699 15.37 -6.40 33.10
C LYS A 699 15.67 -5.33 34.16
N ASP A 700 16.37 -4.25 33.82
CA ASP A 700 16.65 -3.14 34.74
C ASP A 700 15.42 -2.29 35.08
N THR A 701 14.37 -2.34 34.25
CA THR A 701 13.10 -1.63 34.49
C THR A 701 12.14 -2.40 35.42
N VAL A 702 12.45 -3.65 35.73
CA VAL A 702 11.66 -4.52 36.61
C VAL A 702 11.61 -3.96 38.03
N ALA A 703 10.46 -4.08 38.68
CA ALA A 703 10.28 -3.60 40.06
C ALA A 703 11.17 -4.39 41.04
N ARG A 704 11.88 -3.66 41.89
CA ARG A 704 12.77 -4.22 42.91
C ARG A 704 12.80 -3.37 44.18
N HIS A 705 12.98 -4.04 45.32
CA HIS A 705 13.32 -3.40 46.60
C HIS A 705 14.71 -3.84 47.04
N GLY A 706 15.70 -2.95 46.89
CA GLY A 706 17.10 -3.32 46.98
C GLY A 706 17.46 -4.31 45.87
N THR A 707 17.86 -5.53 46.25
CA THR A 707 18.19 -6.62 45.31
C THR A 707 17.03 -7.59 45.07
N LEU A 708 15.89 -7.43 45.75
CA LEU A 708 14.78 -8.38 45.70
C LEU A 708 13.76 -7.99 44.63
N TYR A 709 13.36 -8.94 43.80
CA TYR A 709 12.32 -8.71 42.78
C TYR A 709 10.94 -8.57 43.41
N GLY A 710 10.18 -7.57 42.97
CA GLY A 710 8.83 -7.30 43.46
C GLY A 710 8.56 -5.83 43.76
N VAL A 711 7.32 -5.54 44.09
CA VAL A 711 6.83 -4.21 44.47
C VAL A 711 6.73 -4.16 45.99
N PHE A 712 7.44 -3.23 46.62
CA PHE A 712 7.37 -3.04 48.08
C PHE A 712 6.26 -2.04 48.42
N THR A 713 5.22 -2.49 49.12
CA THR A 713 4.06 -1.67 49.49
C THR A 713 3.57 -2.08 50.87
N ASP A 714 3.21 -1.11 51.71
CA ASP A 714 2.74 -1.32 53.09
C ASP A 714 3.61 -2.24 53.95
N GLY A 715 4.94 -2.15 53.78
CA GLY A 715 5.92 -2.93 54.52
C GLY A 715 6.08 -4.38 54.07
N VAL A 716 5.48 -4.76 52.94
CA VAL A 716 5.47 -6.13 52.40
C VAL A 716 6.01 -6.12 50.98
N LEU A 717 6.83 -7.12 50.62
CA LEU A 717 7.29 -7.34 49.26
C LEU A 717 6.29 -8.22 48.49
N LEU A 718 5.63 -7.65 47.49
CA LEU A 718 4.63 -8.33 46.66
C LEU A 718 5.20 -8.66 45.27
N PRO A 719 4.65 -9.67 44.56
CA PRO A 719 4.99 -9.93 43.16
C PRO A 719 4.69 -8.72 42.27
N GLU A 720 5.54 -8.45 41.28
CA GLU A 720 5.22 -7.48 40.24
C GLU A 720 4.19 -8.09 39.29
N MET A 721 2.97 -7.54 39.31
CA MET A 721 1.89 -7.97 38.42
C MET A 721 1.96 -7.21 37.10
N VAL A 722 1.91 -7.96 35.99
CA VAL A 722 1.96 -7.45 34.63
C VAL A 722 0.60 -7.64 33.98
N SER A 723 -0.07 -6.53 33.67
CA SER A 723 -1.34 -6.57 32.94
C SER A 723 -1.14 -7.09 31.52
N LEU A 724 -1.99 -8.03 31.11
CA LEU A 724 -2.02 -8.58 29.74
C LEU A 724 -2.98 -7.80 28.81
N GLY A 725 -3.55 -6.67 29.25
CA GLY A 725 -4.46 -5.78 28.52
C GLY A 725 -5.28 -4.83 29.41
N ASP A 726 -5.86 -3.78 28.84
CA ASP A 726 -6.35 -2.58 29.58
C ASP A 726 -7.44 -2.83 30.65
N ASP A 727 -8.21 -3.92 30.56
CA ASP A 727 -9.22 -4.36 31.56
C ASP A 727 -9.17 -5.89 31.80
N THR A 728 -7.98 -6.48 31.69
CA THR A 728 -7.83 -7.95 31.71
C THR A 728 -6.86 -8.44 32.79
N ILE A 729 -6.92 -9.75 32.99
CA ILE A 729 -6.03 -10.59 33.78
C ILE A 729 -4.59 -10.05 33.84
N SER A 730 -4.05 -9.91 35.04
CA SER A 730 -2.62 -9.65 35.28
C SER A 730 -1.92 -10.94 35.68
N ILE A 731 -0.69 -11.13 35.23
CA ILE A 731 0.16 -12.28 35.59
C ILE A 731 1.43 -11.78 36.28
N ALA A 732 1.92 -12.51 37.27
CA ALA A 732 3.19 -12.19 37.89
C ALA A 732 4.32 -12.27 36.86
N ARG A 733 5.23 -11.27 36.88
CA ARG A 733 6.37 -11.19 35.95
C ARG A 733 7.32 -12.40 36.06
N PHE A 734 7.43 -12.94 37.26
CA PHE A 734 8.27 -14.07 37.64
C PHE A 734 7.43 -15.12 38.36
N GLU A 735 8.02 -16.31 38.52
CA GLU A 735 7.63 -17.25 39.57
C GLU A 735 7.66 -16.57 40.95
N LEU A 736 6.76 -16.97 41.85
CA LEU A 736 6.76 -16.48 43.22
C LEU A 736 8.12 -16.78 43.88
N THR A 737 8.77 -15.77 44.45
CA THR A 737 10.10 -15.95 45.07
C THR A 737 10.03 -16.29 46.55
N ASN A 738 11.11 -16.88 47.08
CA ASN A 738 11.26 -17.14 48.51
C ASN A 738 11.07 -15.87 49.37
N ALA A 739 11.59 -14.72 48.94
CA ALA A 739 11.42 -13.45 49.66
C ALA A 739 9.97 -12.95 49.68
N GLN A 740 9.24 -13.12 48.58
CA GLN A 740 7.82 -12.75 48.49
C GLN A 740 6.96 -13.69 49.36
N TYR A 741 7.29 -14.97 49.41
CA TYR A 741 6.60 -15.93 50.28
C TYR A 741 6.91 -15.72 51.77
N ALA A 742 8.16 -15.40 52.14
CA ALA A 742 8.52 -15.04 53.51
C ALA A 742 7.79 -13.79 54.01
N ALA A 743 7.39 -12.88 53.11
CA ALA A 743 6.58 -11.72 53.46
C ALA A 743 5.14 -12.11 53.89
N PHE A 744 4.64 -13.26 53.44
CA PHE A 744 3.40 -13.89 53.92
C PHE A 744 3.62 -14.71 55.19
N GLN A 745 4.70 -15.49 55.24
CA GLN A 745 5.04 -16.38 56.34
C GLN A 745 6.42 -16.01 56.94
N PRO A 746 6.48 -15.10 57.93
CA PRO A 746 7.75 -14.60 58.47
C PRO A 746 8.67 -15.66 59.10
N GLU A 747 8.09 -16.79 59.53
CA GLU A 747 8.82 -17.95 60.07
C GLU A 747 9.49 -18.80 58.96
N PHE A 748 9.23 -18.49 57.69
CA PHE A 748 9.82 -19.19 56.55
C PHE A 748 11.32 -18.86 56.46
N VAL A 749 12.15 -19.90 56.61
CA VAL A 749 13.61 -19.77 56.54
C VAL A 749 14.03 -19.78 55.08
N ILE A 750 14.46 -18.61 54.58
CA ILE A 750 15.04 -18.48 53.24
C ILE A 750 16.48 -19.03 53.29
N PRO A 751 16.85 -19.97 52.40
CA PRO A 751 18.24 -20.40 52.27
C PRO A 751 19.17 -19.23 51.90
N ASP A 752 20.41 -19.25 52.40
CA ASP A 752 21.37 -18.17 52.14
C ASP A 752 21.57 -17.93 50.63
N GLY A 753 21.33 -16.70 50.18
CA GLY A 753 21.44 -16.30 48.78
C GLY A 753 20.25 -16.68 47.88
N ALA A 754 19.27 -17.44 48.37
CA ALA A 754 18.12 -17.94 47.60
C ALA A 754 16.88 -17.03 47.64
N ALA A 755 17.03 -15.77 48.06
CA ALA A 755 15.90 -14.87 48.26
C ALA A 755 15.09 -14.58 46.97
N ASN A 756 15.77 -14.57 45.81
CA ASN A 756 15.14 -14.45 44.49
C ASN A 756 14.95 -15.79 43.78
N ASP A 757 15.27 -16.91 44.42
CA ASP A 757 14.93 -18.22 43.85
C ASP A 757 13.41 -18.42 43.98
N PRO A 758 12.78 -19.09 43.01
CA PRO A 758 11.38 -19.44 43.11
C PRO A 758 11.13 -20.37 44.31
N VAL A 759 9.99 -20.17 44.97
CA VAL A 759 9.60 -20.96 46.14
C VAL A 759 8.91 -22.25 45.71
N VAL A 760 9.33 -23.38 46.28
CA VAL A 760 8.64 -24.67 46.15
C VAL A 760 7.54 -24.73 47.20
N LEU A 761 6.30 -25.01 46.81
CA LEU A 761 5.13 -24.98 47.70
C LEU A 761 4.25 -26.23 47.55
N SER A 762 3.59 -26.60 48.65
CA SER A 762 2.41 -27.45 48.56
C SER A 762 1.26 -26.68 47.91
N ARG A 763 0.28 -27.39 47.34
CA ARG A 763 -0.90 -26.75 46.76
C ARG A 763 -1.70 -25.99 47.82
N GLU A 764 -1.80 -26.52 49.04
CA GLU A 764 -2.47 -25.85 50.16
C GLU A 764 -1.77 -24.54 50.57
N ASP A 765 -0.44 -24.52 50.62
CA ASP A 765 0.33 -23.32 50.95
C ASP A 765 0.22 -22.26 49.85
N ALA A 766 0.30 -22.67 48.58
CA ALA A 766 0.09 -21.78 47.44
C ALA A 766 -1.32 -21.16 47.47
N GLN A 767 -2.34 -21.96 47.80
CA GLN A 767 -3.72 -21.46 47.90
C GLN A 767 -3.90 -20.48 49.06
N SER A 768 -3.23 -20.74 50.20
CA SER A 768 -3.22 -19.86 51.37
C SER A 768 -2.51 -18.52 51.07
N TYR A 769 -1.41 -18.57 50.33
CA TYR A 769 -0.69 -17.39 49.84
C TYR A 769 -1.57 -16.55 48.89
N LEU A 770 -2.25 -17.17 47.93
CA LEU A 770 -3.15 -16.47 47.00
C LEU A 770 -4.31 -15.77 47.73
N GLN A 771 -4.89 -16.40 48.75
CA GLN A 771 -5.94 -15.78 49.56
C GLN A 771 -5.42 -14.54 50.30
N TRP A 772 -4.23 -14.63 50.90
CA TRP A 772 -3.59 -13.49 51.56
C TRP A 772 -3.25 -12.37 50.55
N LEU A 773 -2.69 -12.74 49.39
CA LEU A 773 -2.28 -11.80 48.37
C LEU A 773 -3.48 -11.06 47.77
N SER A 774 -4.63 -11.73 47.62
CA SER A 774 -5.87 -11.09 47.18
C SER A 774 -6.25 -9.90 48.07
N GLY A 775 -6.10 -10.05 49.39
CA GLY A 775 -6.35 -8.97 50.34
C GLY A 775 -5.34 -7.82 50.28
N LYS A 776 -4.14 -8.06 49.74
CA LYS A 776 -3.08 -7.05 49.55
C LYS A 776 -3.19 -6.31 48.22
N LEU A 777 -3.59 -7.01 47.16
CA LEU A 777 -3.76 -6.41 45.83
C LEU A 777 -5.09 -5.65 45.69
N GLY A 778 -6.11 -6.01 46.47
CA GLY A 778 -7.48 -5.51 46.30
C GLY A 778 -8.27 -6.26 45.23
N ASP A 779 -7.59 -7.10 44.45
CA ASP A 779 -8.13 -7.94 43.38
C ASP A 779 -7.92 -9.44 43.72
N PRO A 780 -8.84 -10.33 43.31
CA PRO A 780 -8.67 -11.78 43.44
C PRO A 780 -7.40 -12.30 42.78
N ALA A 781 -6.47 -12.80 43.59
CA ALA A 781 -5.33 -13.59 43.16
C ALA A 781 -5.72 -15.08 43.11
N ARG A 782 -5.42 -15.74 42.00
CA ARG A 782 -5.79 -17.13 41.70
C ARG A 782 -4.68 -17.87 40.95
N PHE A 783 -4.84 -19.19 40.86
CA PHE A 783 -4.08 -20.00 39.90
C PHE A 783 -4.48 -19.63 38.45
N PRO A 784 -3.60 -19.84 37.46
CA PRO A 784 -3.98 -19.82 36.06
C PRO A 784 -5.14 -20.78 35.78
N SER A 785 -6.12 -20.32 34.99
CA SER A 785 -7.23 -21.16 34.53
C SER A 785 -6.72 -22.26 33.59
N ARG A 786 -7.52 -23.31 33.35
CA ARG A 786 -7.13 -24.38 32.42
C ARG A 786 -6.73 -23.86 31.03
N LYS A 787 -7.38 -22.79 30.55
CA LYS A 787 -7.09 -22.17 29.25
C LYS A 787 -5.78 -21.39 29.27
N GLU A 788 -5.53 -20.63 30.34
CA GLU A 788 -4.27 -19.89 30.54
C GLU A 788 -3.09 -20.85 30.67
N ALA A 789 -3.22 -21.87 31.53
CA ALA A 789 -2.19 -22.89 31.74
C ALA A 789 -1.83 -23.61 30.42
N LYS A 790 -2.81 -23.93 29.58
CA LYS A 790 -2.53 -24.51 28.25
C LYS A 790 -1.72 -23.56 27.37
N SER A 791 -2.10 -22.28 27.32
CA SER A 791 -1.35 -21.29 26.54
C SER A 791 0.07 -21.07 27.09
N LEU A 792 0.25 -21.15 28.39
CA LEU A 792 1.55 -21.04 29.04
C LEU A 792 2.40 -22.30 28.80
N GLN A 793 1.78 -23.49 28.79
CA GLN A 793 2.45 -24.76 28.45
C GLN A 793 3.00 -24.76 27.03
N GLU A 794 2.24 -24.28 26.05
CA GLU A 794 2.70 -24.15 24.66
C GLU A 794 3.96 -23.26 24.59
N LYS A 795 3.98 -22.16 25.34
CA LYS A 795 5.17 -21.29 25.44
C LYS A 795 6.33 -21.92 26.18
N ALA A 796 6.04 -22.66 27.26
CA ALA A 796 7.04 -23.39 28.02
C ALA A 796 7.71 -24.48 27.19
N HIS A 797 6.95 -25.17 26.32
CA HIS A 797 7.46 -26.19 25.40
C HIS A 797 8.46 -25.61 24.40
N ASP A 798 8.13 -24.45 23.81
CA ASP A 798 9.00 -23.75 22.85
C ASP A 798 10.36 -23.31 23.44
N SER A 799 10.39 -22.89 24.72
CA SER A 799 11.60 -22.36 25.36
C SER A 799 12.30 -23.32 26.33
N GLY A 800 11.63 -24.37 26.81
CA GLY A 800 12.10 -25.16 27.95
C GLY A 800 13.43 -25.89 27.75
N ALA A 801 13.73 -26.32 26.53
CA ALA A 801 15.04 -26.92 26.20
C ALA A 801 16.22 -25.93 26.36
N LYS A 802 15.94 -24.62 26.36
CA LYS A 802 16.92 -23.53 26.49
C LYS A 802 16.90 -22.85 27.87
N GLU A 803 15.99 -23.24 28.75
CA GLU A 803 15.82 -22.73 30.12
C GLU A 803 16.23 -23.77 31.17
N ASN A 804 15.92 -23.58 32.46
CA ASN A 804 16.40 -24.45 33.52
C ASN A 804 15.66 -25.80 33.53
N THR A 805 16.14 -26.78 32.76
CA THR A 805 15.59 -28.15 32.67
C THR A 805 16.73 -29.17 32.59
N LEU A 806 16.42 -30.47 32.60
CA LEU A 806 17.44 -31.52 32.42
C LEU A 806 18.23 -31.36 31.11
N ASN A 807 17.59 -30.92 30.02
CA ASN A 807 18.26 -30.68 28.73
C ASN A 807 19.33 -29.59 28.87
N TYR A 808 18.99 -28.50 29.57
CA TYR A 808 19.93 -27.41 29.83
C TYR A 808 21.13 -27.83 30.67
N TRP A 809 20.89 -28.62 31.73
CA TRP A 809 21.97 -29.13 32.56
C TRP A 809 22.83 -30.19 31.87
N ALA A 810 22.23 -30.98 30.96
CA ALA A 810 22.97 -31.88 30.10
C ALA A 810 23.79 -31.13 29.04
N GLY A 811 23.36 -29.93 28.65
CA GLY A 811 23.98 -29.11 27.60
C GLY A 811 23.59 -29.52 26.17
N TYR A 812 22.61 -30.41 26.02
CA TYR A 812 22.05 -30.87 24.75
C TYR A 812 20.64 -31.46 24.97
N ASP A 813 19.89 -31.65 23.89
CA ASP A 813 18.59 -32.31 23.94
C ASP A 813 18.76 -33.81 24.20
N ILE A 814 18.55 -34.22 25.44
CA ILE A 814 18.62 -35.63 25.85
C ILE A 814 17.43 -36.42 25.27
N THR A 815 17.59 -37.73 25.13
CA THR A 815 16.51 -38.64 24.78
C THR A 815 15.78 -39.14 26.02
N ARG A 816 14.55 -39.61 25.85
CA ARG A 816 13.75 -40.19 26.95
C ARG A 816 14.46 -41.34 27.66
N ASP A 817 15.25 -42.13 26.93
CA ASP A 817 16.01 -43.27 27.48
C ASP A 817 17.21 -42.83 28.35
N GLU A 818 17.71 -41.59 28.17
CA GLU A 818 18.84 -41.04 28.93
C GLU A 818 18.40 -40.35 30.24
N VAL A 819 17.10 -40.08 30.41
CA VAL A 819 16.55 -39.35 31.56
C VAL A 819 16.89 -40.03 32.89
N ASP A 820 16.76 -41.35 32.97
CA ASP A 820 17.00 -42.11 34.21
C ASP A 820 18.48 -42.06 34.64
N ASP A 821 19.40 -42.07 33.68
CA ASP A 821 20.84 -41.99 33.98
C ASP A 821 21.26 -40.58 34.36
N LEU A 822 20.68 -39.56 33.72
CA LEU A 822 20.92 -38.17 34.11
C LEU A 822 20.33 -37.86 35.49
N ARG A 823 19.14 -38.37 35.82
CA ARG A 823 18.53 -38.19 37.15
C ARG A 823 19.39 -38.77 38.28
N LYS A 824 19.99 -39.96 38.09
CA LYS A 824 20.94 -40.51 39.08
C LYS A 824 22.13 -39.57 39.33
N LYS A 825 22.59 -38.85 38.30
CA LYS A 825 23.64 -37.83 38.46
C LYS A 825 23.16 -36.57 39.15
N VAL A 826 21.93 -36.16 38.90
CA VAL A 826 21.30 -35.06 39.63
C VAL A 826 21.12 -35.40 41.12
N ASP A 827 20.79 -36.65 41.46
CA ASP A 827 20.66 -37.11 42.85
C ASP A 827 21.98 -37.07 43.65
N GLU A 828 23.14 -37.05 42.97
CA GLU A 828 24.46 -36.89 43.60
C GLU A 828 24.73 -35.43 44.04
N LEU A 829 23.92 -34.46 43.59
CA LEU A 829 24.13 -33.04 43.88
C LEU A 829 23.73 -32.68 45.31
N THR A 830 24.62 -31.94 45.98
CA THR A 830 24.33 -31.31 47.28
C THR A 830 23.82 -29.87 47.15
N THR A 831 23.72 -29.35 45.93
CA THR A 831 23.29 -27.99 45.60
C THR A 831 22.01 -28.01 44.76
N SER A 832 21.19 -26.97 44.85
CA SER A 832 19.97 -26.84 44.04
C SER A 832 20.28 -26.59 42.57
N LEU A 833 19.47 -27.18 41.68
CA LEU A 833 19.46 -26.83 40.25
C LEU A 833 18.62 -25.58 39.98
N VAL A 834 17.78 -25.16 40.92
CA VAL A 834 16.99 -23.93 40.82
C VAL A 834 17.91 -22.71 40.68
N LYS A 835 17.52 -21.77 39.83
CA LYS A 835 18.22 -20.50 39.62
C LYS A 835 17.39 -19.32 40.14
N PRO A 836 18.01 -18.17 40.43
CA PRO A 836 17.25 -16.95 40.69
C PRO A 836 16.33 -16.61 39.52
N VAL A 837 15.12 -16.13 39.80
CA VAL A 837 14.16 -15.73 38.76
C VAL A 837 14.75 -14.67 37.82
N GLY A 838 14.36 -14.73 36.55
CA GLY A 838 14.84 -13.85 35.50
C GLY A 838 16.25 -14.16 35.00
N THR A 839 16.84 -15.29 35.36
CA THR A 839 18.17 -15.72 34.86
C THR A 839 18.14 -15.94 33.34
N PHE A 840 17.02 -16.45 32.82
CA PHE A 840 16.85 -16.78 31.41
C PHE A 840 16.17 -15.65 30.64
N ALA A 841 16.24 -15.75 29.31
CA ALA A 841 15.60 -14.78 28.42
C ALA A 841 14.07 -14.81 28.62
N PRO A 842 13.39 -13.65 28.65
CA PRO A 842 11.94 -13.62 28.82
C PRO A 842 11.21 -14.08 27.55
N VAL A 843 10.00 -14.61 27.75
CA VAL A 843 9.02 -14.86 26.70
C VAL A 843 8.07 -13.67 26.61
N LYS A 844 7.80 -13.21 25.38
CA LYS A 844 6.86 -12.10 25.13
C LYS A 844 5.43 -12.63 25.09
N ILE A 845 4.60 -12.24 26.06
CA ILE A 845 3.18 -12.56 26.16
C ILE A 845 2.38 -11.26 26.09
N SER A 846 1.50 -11.12 25.10
CA SER A 846 0.72 -9.89 24.85
C SER A 846 1.56 -8.60 24.85
N GLY A 847 2.76 -8.65 24.27
CA GLY A 847 3.66 -7.49 24.22
C GLY A 847 4.54 -7.29 25.46
N ARG A 848 4.30 -8.03 26.55
CA ARG A 848 5.00 -7.92 27.83
C ARG A 848 5.99 -9.06 28.04
N MET A 849 7.12 -8.75 28.67
CA MET A 849 8.16 -9.73 28.99
C MET A 849 7.85 -10.45 30.30
N ILE A 850 7.64 -11.77 30.22
CA ILE A 850 7.44 -12.68 31.35
C ILE A 850 8.63 -13.64 31.39
N TYR A 851 9.18 -13.89 32.57
CA TYR A 851 10.41 -14.67 32.74
C TYR A 851 10.12 -16.08 33.26
N ASP A 852 11.08 -16.98 33.06
CA ASP A 852 11.07 -18.33 33.64
C ASP A 852 9.83 -19.14 33.23
N ILE A 853 9.36 -19.00 31.99
CA ILE A 853 8.21 -19.74 31.46
C ILE A 853 8.63 -21.13 30.96
N GLY A 854 9.82 -21.25 30.37
CA GLY A 854 10.38 -22.52 29.87
C GLY A 854 10.86 -23.44 30.97
N GLY A 855 11.14 -22.89 32.15
CA GLY A 855 11.14 -23.67 33.37
C GLY A 855 12.22 -23.28 34.36
N ASN A 856 11.83 -23.32 35.62
CA ASN A 856 12.69 -23.32 36.80
C ASN A 856 12.02 -24.18 37.88
N LEU A 857 10.72 -23.93 38.13
CA LEU A 857 9.79 -24.87 38.76
C LEU A 857 8.60 -25.15 37.83
N ALA A 858 7.99 -26.33 37.93
CA ALA A 858 6.64 -26.53 37.40
C ALA A 858 5.65 -25.66 38.20
N GLU A 859 4.50 -25.32 37.66
CA GLU A 859 3.60 -24.34 38.28
C GLU A 859 2.19 -24.89 38.44
N TYR A 860 1.53 -24.59 39.56
CA TYR A 860 0.15 -24.99 39.77
C TYR A 860 -0.83 -24.26 38.84
N ALA A 861 -1.76 -25.00 38.26
CA ALA A 861 -2.95 -24.51 37.60
C ALA A 861 -4.22 -24.82 38.41
N GLU A 862 -5.34 -24.21 38.00
CA GLU A 862 -6.68 -24.47 38.54
C GLU A 862 -6.98 -25.97 38.68
N ASP A 863 -6.63 -26.77 37.66
CA ASP A 863 -6.80 -28.24 37.65
C ASP A 863 -5.50 -28.95 37.21
N GLY A 864 -4.44 -28.88 38.01
CA GLY A 864 -3.18 -29.62 37.76
C GLY A 864 -1.96 -28.72 37.77
N GLN A 865 -1.06 -28.95 36.81
CA GLN A 865 0.24 -28.27 36.68
C GLN A 865 0.54 -27.95 35.21
N TYR A 866 1.46 -27.02 34.98
CA TYR A 866 2.06 -26.71 33.68
C TYR A 866 3.50 -26.23 33.86
N GLY A 867 4.23 -26.03 32.76
CA GLY A 867 5.64 -25.65 32.78
C GLY A 867 6.56 -26.82 33.12
N TYR A 868 7.86 -26.58 33.14
CA TYR A 868 8.87 -27.57 33.49
C TYR A 868 9.69 -27.08 34.68
N SER A 869 10.22 -27.99 35.50
CA SER A 869 11.24 -27.65 36.50
C SER A 869 12.65 -27.93 36.02
N ALA A 870 13.64 -27.45 36.78
CA ALA A 870 15.06 -27.80 36.65
C ALA A 870 15.35 -29.31 36.68
N TYR A 871 14.40 -30.11 37.15
CA TYR A 871 14.49 -31.56 37.33
C TYR A 871 13.66 -32.35 36.30
N ASP A 872 12.96 -31.65 35.40
CA ASP A 872 12.11 -32.26 34.38
C ASP A 872 12.80 -32.32 33.01
N PHE A 873 12.34 -33.27 32.20
CA PHE A 873 12.75 -33.45 30.82
C PHE A 873 11.70 -32.84 29.88
N VAL A 874 12.15 -32.08 28.88
CA VAL A 874 11.28 -31.52 27.83
C VAL A 874 11.25 -32.48 26.65
N ASP A 875 10.10 -33.10 26.37
CA ASP A 875 9.88 -33.97 25.21
C ASP A 875 9.42 -33.14 24.00
N PRO A 876 10.26 -32.92 22.97
CA PRO A 876 9.87 -32.12 21.81
C PRO A 876 8.71 -32.73 21.01
N ALA A 877 8.41 -34.02 21.20
CA ALA A 877 7.32 -34.71 20.54
C ALA A 877 6.00 -34.72 21.35
N SER A 878 5.98 -34.15 22.56
CA SER A 878 4.80 -34.13 23.44
C SER A 878 4.60 -32.76 24.09
N GLU A 879 3.45 -32.15 23.89
CA GLU A 879 3.04 -30.90 24.57
C GLU A 879 2.43 -31.13 25.96
N ALA A 880 2.35 -32.38 26.43
CA ALA A 880 1.77 -32.71 27.72
C ALA A 880 2.55 -32.04 28.87
N ALA A 881 1.82 -31.50 29.85
CA ALA A 881 2.41 -30.97 31.07
C ALA A 881 3.07 -32.12 31.88
N PRO A 882 4.24 -31.88 32.50
CA PRO A 882 4.88 -32.86 33.36
C PRO A 882 4.07 -33.09 34.64
N GLU A 883 4.09 -34.33 35.13
CA GLU A 883 3.60 -34.66 36.47
C GLU A 883 4.77 -34.53 37.46
N ASN A 884 4.77 -33.50 38.30
CA ASN A 884 5.83 -33.25 39.27
C ASN A 884 5.25 -33.03 40.67
N ASP A 885 5.61 -33.85 41.64
CA ASP A 885 5.09 -33.77 43.01
C ASP A 885 6.03 -33.03 43.99
N LYS A 886 7.25 -32.68 43.57
CA LYS A 886 8.32 -32.22 44.46
C LYS A 886 8.91 -30.85 44.11
N HIS A 887 8.76 -30.39 42.88
CA HIS A 887 9.37 -29.15 42.38
C HIS A 887 8.33 -28.26 41.70
N VAL A 888 7.30 -27.93 42.46
CA VAL A 888 6.17 -27.12 42.00
C VAL A 888 6.14 -25.80 42.76
N GLY A 889 6.12 -24.70 42.01
CA GLY A 889 5.99 -23.34 42.49
C GLY A 889 4.64 -22.73 42.13
N LEU A 890 4.60 -21.40 42.10
CA LEU A 890 3.38 -20.64 41.87
C LEU A 890 3.64 -19.46 40.94
N ARG A 891 2.83 -19.37 39.87
CA ARG A 891 2.61 -18.11 39.16
C ARG A 891 1.28 -17.51 39.56
N VAL A 892 1.32 -16.28 40.05
CA VAL A 892 0.10 -15.58 40.44
C VAL A 892 -0.58 -15.02 39.20
N VAL A 893 -1.89 -15.24 39.12
CA VAL A 893 -2.79 -14.54 38.20
C VAL A 893 -3.76 -13.71 39.03
N SER A 894 -4.05 -12.47 38.63
CA SER A 894 -4.98 -11.57 39.30
C SER A 894 -6.00 -11.00 38.34
N GLU A 895 -7.24 -10.83 38.76
CA GLU A 895 -8.32 -10.26 37.95
C GLU A 895 -9.00 -9.08 38.66
N PRO A 896 -9.16 -7.92 38.02
CA PRO A 896 -9.86 -6.80 38.61
C PRO A 896 -11.32 -7.16 38.94
N VAL A 897 -11.78 -6.86 40.16
CA VAL A 897 -13.21 -6.95 40.49
C VAL A 897 -13.93 -5.79 39.79
N LYS A 898 -14.77 -6.10 38.80
CA LYS A 898 -15.60 -5.10 38.12
C LYS A 898 -16.58 -4.39 39.04
#